data_AF-B1WXR4-F1
#
_entry.id   AF-B1WXR4-F1
#
_cell.length_a   1.000
_cell.length_b   1.000
_cell.length_c   1.000
_cell.angle_alpha   90.00
_cell.angle_beta   90.00
_cell.angle_gamma   90.00
#
_symmetry.space_group_name_H-M   'P 1'
#
loop_
_entity.id
_entity.type
_entity.pdbx_description
1 polymer ?
#
loop_
_entity_poly.entity_id
_entity_poly.type
_entity_poly.pdbx_seq_one_letter_code
_entity_poly.pdbx_strand_id
1 'polypeptide(L)'
;MSRKEADFSLDEVEEKYRKLVHLNPEKAEYRYFLAKVLWEKGDKQGAFAAYQKTFALPSPPTEAYRDFGKILQKEYNLKRLINFYTEGLELPYTKVLQYLDFLEVKDYEKIGEIFENKKETAKLWTTYLIGIQHHPSAKSLYLKLIKLFLKTVETLNNKFNRHFKLKQTNSDQKTKKLNSHSLQNEEIWNLINSPNLMIKQNTTKTENKKLVKSLIVNCNYTIINLDNITDLQRNELKLLGIETNYLKQNQYSELIKSKQKNSSSHDNKPLVAVEADQRNQFQLSSIINQYFSAICPYTGKDLSSNQSLLVLPQGYNSWIFYRFVSQKNVFYIATGKPDSGFPKSFIYFPKEEIAIILFDQFNEKDIKEAIELFKRSVFKNWNDIKKYLNNSLHKQVIIPISFWHFAHHYWNELTGIYKLYDNDVLEQVDKFLVGTEHYGEIKDIFPEIPENKIDKISSKYLNKEILKNNYFALRVGSNFITEDLANRIYKVSRQQATPQFLSEIESIKKKHFPLLLVTIRLDTRVWISQINGIVNIVKKLAEDFPKIGLVIDGFSLPCGLVGLSWYWAQKCIEKETQASLEIRSLLPAEIPVYDIVGSTLYENVIWNHVIDLYLAQHGSAQHKIGWIANKPGVIHTNKSTFSAPHLLSVTTTAKENSIEPILIPEEHIIALEEIHKPNKNDKRKNLENYDCNWEIMYNELFKLIQKINN
;
A
#
# COMPACT_ATOMS: atom_id res chain seq x y z
N MET A 1 -34.62 -10.80 -19.79
CA MET A 1 -34.98 -11.76 -20.84
C MET A 1 -34.87 -11.02 -22.16
N SER A 2 -33.96 -11.46 -23.02
CA SER A 2 -33.88 -10.98 -24.39
C SER A 2 -34.93 -11.71 -25.24
N ARG A 3 -35.33 -11.09 -26.35
CA ARG A 3 -36.48 -11.42 -27.21
C ARG A 3 -36.44 -12.79 -27.94
N LYS A 4 -35.65 -13.78 -27.47
CA LYS A 4 -35.51 -15.12 -28.10
C LYS A 4 -35.91 -16.31 -27.21
N GLU A 5 -36.44 -16.09 -26.00
CA GLU A 5 -36.96 -17.17 -25.12
C GLU A 5 -38.49 -17.19 -25.09
N ALA A 6 -39.13 -17.08 -26.26
CA ALA A 6 -40.57 -16.81 -26.35
C ALA A 6 -41.47 -18.05 -26.50
N ASP A 7 -40.99 -19.28 -26.29
CA ASP A 7 -41.86 -20.48 -26.44
C ASP A 7 -41.52 -21.69 -25.55
N PHE A 8 -40.71 -21.54 -24.49
CA PHE A 8 -40.47 -22.62 -23.53
C PHE A 8 -41.37 -22.46 -22.30
N SER A 9 -41.94 -23.57 -21.82
CA SER A 9 -42.62 -23.60 -20.51
C SER A 9 -41.62 -23.36 -19.38
N LEU A 10 -42.07 -22.78 -18.26
CA LEU A 10 -41.19 -22.54 -17.11
C LEU A 10 -40.57 -23.84 -16.55
N ASP A 11 -41.22 -24.99 -16.74
CA ASP A 11 -40.69 -26.32 -16.40
C ASP A 11 -39.46 -26.69 -17.25
N GLU A 12 -39.52 -26.47 -18.56
CA GLU A 12 -38.39 -26.74 -19.47
C GLU A 12 -37.22 -25.79 -19.21
N VAL A 13 -37.52 -24.52 -18.89
CA VAL A 13 -36.50 -23.52 -18.54
C VAL A 13 -35.83 -23.88 -17.21
N GLU A 14 -36.58 -24.33 -16.21
CA GLU A 14 -36.02 -24.81 -14.94
C GLU A 14 -35.11 -26.01 -15.16
N GLU A 15 -35.56 -27.03 -15.90
CA GLU A 15 -34.78 -28.23 -16.18
C GLU A 15 -33.45 -27.89 -16.87
N LYS A 16 -33.49 -26.95 -17.83
CA LYS A 16 -32.30 -26.45 -18.52
C LYS A 16 -31.33 -25.76 -17.58
N TYR A 17 -31.81 -24.86 -16.71
CA TYR A 17 -30.94 -24.18 -15.74
C TYR A 17 -30.44 -25.11 -14.63
N ARG A 18 -31.20 -26.12 -14.21
CA ARG A 18 -30.71 -27.17 -13.30
C ARG A 18 -29.58 -27.98 -13.94
N LYS A 19 -29.71 -28.36 -15.22
CA LYS A 19 -28.62 -29.00 -15.98
C LYS A 19 -27.40 -28.09 -16.09
N LEU A 20 -27.58 -26.81 -16.41
CA LEU A 20 -26.47 -25.84 -16.48
C LEU A 20 -25.76 -25.64 -15.13
N VAL A 21 -26.51 -25.60 -14.03
CA VAL A 21 -25.95 -25.52 -12.66
C VAL A 21 -25.22 -26.81 -12.29
N HIS A 22 -25.68 -27.97 -12.75
CA HIS A 22 -24.98 -29.24 -12.52
C HIS A 22 -23.68 -29.33 -13.34
N LEU A 23 -23.71 -28.90 -14.60
CA LEU A 23 -22.56 -28.92 -15.50
C LEU A 23 -21.49 -27.88 -15.10
N ASN A 24 -21.90 -26.74 -14.52
CA ASN A 24 -21.01 -25.66 -14.10
C ASN A 24 -21.41 -25.12 -12.71
N PRO A 25 -21.07 -25.84 -11.62
CA PRO A 25 -21.52 -25.50 -10.28
C PRO A 25 -20.98 -24.17 -9.73
N GLU A 26 -19.85 -23.69 -10.26
CA GLU A 26 -19.16 -22.46 -9.85
C GLU A 26 -19.67 -21.19 -10.58
N LYS A 27 -20.48 -21.34 -11.62
CA LYS A 27 -20.99 -20.19 -12.40
C LYS A 27 -22.23 -19.60 -11.74
N ALA A 28 -22.01 -18.53 -10.97
CA ALA A 28 -23.06 -17.86 -10.19
C ALA A 28 -24.23 -17.35 -11.05
N GLU A 29 -23.98 -16.95 -12.30
CA GLU A 29 -25.01 -16.52 -13.24
C GLU A 29 -26.07 -17.60 -13.51
N TYR A 30 -25.67 -18.88 -13.65
CA TYR A 30 -26.63 -19.97 -13.88
C TYR A 30 -27.48 -20.26 -12.64
N ARG A 31 -26.89 -20.14 -11.45
CA ARG A 31 -27.62 -20.26 -10.18
C ARG A 31 -28.56 -19.08 -9.95
N TYR A 32 -28.15 -17.86 -10.34
CA TYR A 32 -28.99 -16.66 -10.31
C TYR A 32 -30.20 -16.82 -11.22
N PHE A 33 -30.00 -17.24 -12.47
CA PHE A 33 -31.11 -17.44 -13.41
C PHE A 33 -32.01 -18.61 -12.98
N LEU A 34 -31.47 -19.69 -12.43
CA LEU A 34 -32.28 -20.73 -11.79
C LEU A 34 -33.13 -20.16 -10.65
N ALA A 35 -32.56 -19.29 -9.80
CA ALA A 35 -33.30 -18.64 -8.72
C ALA A 35 -34.45 -17.78 -9.25
N LYS A 36 -34.23 -17.08 -10.37
CA LYS A 36 -35.25 -16.27 -11.03
C LYS A 36 -36.37 -17.11 -11.64
N VAL A 37 -36.05 -18.23 -12.29
CA VAL A 37 -37.05 -19.13 -12.88
C VAL A 37 -37.90 -19.80 -11.79
N LEU A 38 -37.27 -20.27 -10.70
CA LEU A 38 -37.98 -20.81 -9.53
C LEU A 38 -38.91 -19.77 -8.91
N TRP A 39 -38.48 -18.51 -8.89
CA TRP A 39 -39.29 -17.41 -8.41
C TRP A 39 -40.53 -17.16 -9.28
N GLU A 40 -40.34 -17.13 -10.60
CA GLU A 40 -41.44 -16.95 -11.58
C GLU A 40 -42.45 -18.10 -11.55
N LYS A 41 -42.00 -19.32 -11.19
CA LYS A 41 -42.86 -20.50 -10.97
C LYS A 41 -43.61 -20.50 -9.63
N GLY A 42 -43.28 -19.57 -8.73
CA GLY A 42 -43.85 -19.53 -7.38
C GLY A 42 -43.20 -20.48 -6.37
N ASP A 43 -42.14 -21.21 -6.72
CA ASP A 43 -41.31 -21.95 -5.76
C ASP A 43 -40.38 -20.96 -5.02
N LYS A 44 -40.99 -20.25 -4.07
CA LYS A 44 -40.31 -19.22 -3.29
C LYS A 44 -39.16 -19.82 -2.48
N GLN A 45 -39.36 -20.97 -1.85
CA GLN A 45 -38.32 -21.60 -1.02
C GLN A 45 -37.11 -22.06 -1.85
N GLY A 46 -37.37 -22.70 -3.00
CA GLY A 46 -36.32 -23.07 -3.95
C GLY A 46 -35.57 -21.87 -4.51
N ALA A 47 -36.28 -20.79 -4.84
CA ALA A 47 -35.67 -19.53 -5.28
C ALA A 47 -34.73 -18.95 -4.21
N PHE A 48 -35.16 -18.87 -2.95
CA PHE A 48 -34.30 -18.37 -1.84
C PHE A 48 -33.03 -19.21 -1.69
N ALA A 49 -33.14 -20.53 -1.69
CA ALA A 49 -31.98 -21.42 -1.59
C ALA A 49 -31.03 -21.26 -2.79
N ALA A 50 -31.57 -21.02 -3.98
CA ALA A 50 -30.79 -20.77 -5.18
C ALA A 50 -30.09 -19.40 -5.16
N TYR A 51 -30.75 -18.34 -4.67
CA TYR A 51 -30.12 -17.03 -4.42
C TYR A 51 -29.00 -17.13 -3.38
N GLN A 52 -29.21 -17.83 -2.27
CA GLN A 52 -28.17 -18.06 -1.26
C GLN A 52 -26.94 -18.75 -1.85
N LYS A 53 -27.14 -19.82 -2.62
CA LYS A 53 -26.06 -20.53 -3.31
C LYS A 53 -25.39 -19.69 -4.40
N THR A 54 -26.10 -18.72 -4.99
CA THR A 54 -25.53 -17.75 -5.93
C THR A 54 -24.53 -16.85 -5.20
N PHE A 55 -24.89 -16.35 -4.01
CA PHE A 55 -24.05 -15.42 -3.25
C PHE A 55 -22.86 -16.06 -2.55
N ALA A 56 -22.88 -17.38 -2.34
CA ALA A 56 -21.76 -18.13 -1.79
C ALA A 56 -20.63 -18.39 -2.81
N LEU A 57 -20.83 -18.03 -4.08
CA LEU A 57 -19.84 -18.20 -5.14
C LEU A 57 -18.94 -16.95 -5.29
N PRO A 58 -17.72 -17.07 -5.87
CA PRO A 58 -16.71 -16.00 -5.87
C PRO A 58 -17.08 -14.72 -6.64
N SER A 59 -18.04 -14.78 -7.56
CA SER A 59 -18.46 -13.63 -8.40
C SER A 59 -19.97 -13.64 -8.67
N PRO A 60 -20.79 -13.34 -7.65
CA PRO A 60 -22.23 -13.25 -7.82
C PRO A 60 -22.61 -12.02 -8.65
N PRO A 61 -23.56 -12.14 -9.60
CA PRO A 61 -24.03 -11.01 -10.39
C PRO A 61 -24.61 -9.90 -9.50
N THR A 62 -24.31 -8.63 -9.81
CA THR A 62 -24.84 -7.48 -9.06
C THR A 62 -26.37 -7.43 -9.12
N GLU A 63 -26.95 -7.86 -10.25
CA GLU A 63 -28.38 -7.99 -10.49
C GLU A 63 -29.03 -9.00 -9.53
N ALA A 64 -28.29 -10.02 -9.10
CA ALA A 64 -28.79 -11.00 -8.13
C ALA A 64 -29.09 -10.34 -6.78
N TYR A 65 -28.25 -9.40 -6.33
CA TYR A 65 -28.49 -8.64 -5.09
C TYR A 65 -29.69 -7.70 -5.24
N ARG A 66 -29.79 -6.99 -6.37
CA ARG A 66 -30.89 -6.06 -6.67
C ARG A 66 -32.24 -6.78 -6.75
N ASP A 67 -32.31 -7.88 -7.51
CA ASP A 67 -33.56 -8.60 -7.73
C ASP A 67 -33.99 -9.36 -6.47
N PHE A 68 -33.03 -9.90 -5.70
CA PHE A 68 -33.30 -10.44 -4.37
C PHE A 68 -33.85 -9.38 -3.41
N GLY A 69 -33.32 -8.15 -3.46
CA GLY A 69 -33.86 -7.01 -2.71
C GLY A 69 -35.32 -6.70 -3.07
N LYS A 70 -35.67 -6.71 -4.35
CA LYS A 70 -37.06 -6.54 -4.84
C LYS A 70 -37.99 -7.70 -4.45
N ILE A 71 -37.47 -8.92 -4.41
CA ILE A 71 -38.19 -10.11 -3.95
C ILE A 71 -38.54 -9.99 -2.46
N LEU A 72 -37.57 -9.57 -1.65
CA LEU A 72 -37.77 -9.30 -0.22
C LEU A 72 -38.77 -8.16 0.00
N GLN A 73 -38.76 -7.12 -0.86
CA GLN A 73 -39.74 -6.03 -0.87
C GLN A 73 -41.17 -6.52 -1.11
N LYS A 74 -41.37 -7.47 -2.04
CA LYS A 74 -42.71 -7.86 -2.52
C LYS A 74 -43.41 -8.91 -1.65
N GLU A 75 -42.66 -9.79 -0.99
CA GLU A 75 -43.21 -11.07 -0.51
C GLU A 75 -43.00 -11.38 0.98
N TYR A 76 -42.02 -10.77 1.65
CA TYR A 76 -41.73 -11.10 3.04
C TYR A 76 -41.46 -9.84 3.85
N ASN A 77 -42.49 -9.43 4.59
CA ASN A 77 -42.42 -8.41 5.64
C ASN A 77 -41.10 -8.51 6.45
N LEU A 78 -40.57 -7.34 6.84
CA LEU A 78 -39.30 -7.03 7.53
C LEU A 78 -38.76 -8.11 8.51
N LYS A 79 -39.65 -8.84 9.17
CA LYS A 79 -39.36 -9.89 10.15
C LYS A 79 -38.50 -11.04 9.61
N ARG A 80 -38.60 -11.40 8.31
CA ARG A 80 -37.81 -12.49 7.71
C ARG A 80 -36.45 -12.04 7.18
N LEU A 81 -36.33 -10.79 6.69
CA LEU A 81 -35.06 -10.12 6.41
C LEU A 81 -34.21 -10.02 7.70
N ILE A 82 -34.87 -9.68 8.80
CA ILE A 82 -34.28 -9.70 10.15
C ILE A 82 -33.83 -11.11 10.54
N ASN A 83 -34.65 -12.15 10.35
CA ASN A 83 -34.27 -13.54 10.65
C ASN A 83 -33.08 -14.03 9.82
N PHE A 84 -33.02 -13.64 8.55
CA PHE A 84 -31.91 -13.93 7.66
C PHE A 84 -30.57 -13.34 8.14
N TYR A 85 -30.59 -12.15 8.74
CA TYR A 85 -29.42 -11.57 9.39
C TYR A 85 -29.15 -12.12 10.81
N THR A 86 -30.16 -12.66 11.50
CA THR A 86 -29.97 -13.22 12.84
C THR A 86 -29.45 -14.66 12.85
N GLU A 87 -29.69 -15.46 11.82
CA GLU A 87 -29.28 -16.89 11.72
C GLU A 87 -27.84 -17.13 11.21
N GLY A 88 -27.03 -16.08 10.99
CA GLY A 88 -25.57 -16.23 10.90
C GLY A 88 -25.01 -16.65 9.53
N LEU A 89 -25.69 -16.33 8.43
CA LEU A 89 -25.11 -16.52 7.09
C LEU A 89 -24.13 -15.37 6.76
N GLU A 90 -22.87 -15.71 6.50
CA GLU A 90 -21.78 -14.79 6.14
C GLU A 90 -21.93 -14.22 4.72
N LEU A 91 -22.94 -13.39 4.51
CA LEU A 91 -22.99 -12.53 3.33
C LEU A 91 -22.21 -11.23 3.58
N PRO A 92 -21.67 -10.56 2.54
CA PRO A 92 -21.12 -9.22 2.66
C PRO A 92 -22.20 -8.24 3.11
N TYR A 93 -22.29 -8.06 4.43
CA TYR A 93 -23.30 -7.30 5.15
C TYR A 93 -23.54 -5.89 4.57
N THR A 94 -22.48 -5.26 4.08
CA THR A 94 -22.51 -3.92 3.50
C THR A 94 -23.12 -3.88 2.11
N LYS A 95 -22.91 -4.92 1.27
CA LYS A 95 -23.46 -4.96 -0.10
C LYS A 95 -24.97 -5.17 -0.09
N VAL A 96 -25.48 -6.06 0.76
CA VAL A 96 -26.94 -6.31 0.81
C VAL A 96 -27.69 -5.04 1.22
N LEU A 97 -27.18 -4.26 2.20
CA LEU A 97 -27.82 -3.00 2.62
C LEU A 97 -27.74 -1.88 1.57
N GLN A 98 -26.67 -1.82 0.78
CA GLN A 98 -26.49 -0.79 -0.26
C GLN A 98 -27.48 -0.89 -1.43
N TYR A 99 -28.07 -2.07 -1.65
CA TYR A 99 -29.05 -2.31 -2.71
C TYR A 99 -30.51 -2.35 -2.19
N LEU A 100 -30.74 -1.89 -0.95
CA LEU A 100 -32.06 -1.78 -0.31
C LEU A 100 -32.41 -0.30 -0.04
N ASP A 101 -32.30 0.53 -1.07
CA ASP A 101 -32.64 1.96 -1.07
C ASP A 101 -34.10 2.27 -0.67
N PHE A 102 -34.97 1.27 -0.71
CA PHE A 102 -36.38 1.34 -0.33
C PHE A 102 -36.68 1.18 1.17
N LEU A 103 -35.70 0.80 2.00
CA LEU A 103 -35.92 0.66 3.45
C LEU A 103 -36.31 2.02 4.05
N GLU A 104 -37.33 2.06 4.89
CA GLU A 104 -37.64 3.29 5.62
C GLU A 104 -36.67 3.49 6.78
N VAL A 105 -36.57 4.73 7.28
CA VAL A 105 -35.77 5.09 8.46
C VAL A 105 -35.99 4.13 9.64
N LYS A 106 -37.25 3.75 9.91
CA LYS A 106 -37.65 2.83 11.00
C LYS A 106 -37.07 1.41 10.85
N ASP A 107 -36.70 1.01 9.64
CA ASP A 107 -36.19 -0.32 9.35
C ASP A 107 -34.70 -0.40 9.65
N TYR A 108 -33.94 0.65 9.32
CA TYR A 108 -32.54 0.81 9.75
C TYR A 108 -32.42 0.84 11.28
N GLU A 109 -33.39 1.46 11.97
CA GLU A 109 -33.44 1.47 13.44
C GLU A 109 -33.61 0.07 14.03
N LYS A 110 -34.55 -0.73 13.51
CA LYS A 110 -34.79 -2.11 13.96
C LYS A 110 -33.60 -3.03 13.70
N ILE A 111 -32.98 -2.93 12.52
CA ILE A 111 -31.76 -3.68 12.18
C ILE A 111 -30.62 -3.28 13.13
N GLY A 112 -30.50 -1.99 13.43
CA GLY A 112 -29.55 -1.49 14.41
C GLY A 112 -29.80 -2.07 15.81
N GLU A 113 -31.03 -2.09 16.30
CA GLU A 113 -31.37 -2.66 17.60
C GLU A 113 -30.97 -4.14 17.73
N ILE A 114 -31.07 -4.91 16.63
CA ILE A 114 -30.61 -6.30 16.59
C ILE A 114 -29.09 -6.40 16.75
N PHE A 115 -28.32 -5.62 15.99
CA PHE A 115 -26.85 -5.64 16.12
C PHE A 115 -26.36 -5.05 17.44
N GLU A 116 -27.11 -4.11 18.02
CA GLU A 116 -26.86 -3.63 19.37
C GLU A 116 -27.06 -4.74 20.41
N ASN A 117 -28.14 -5.50 20.33
CA ASN A 117 -28.40 -6.65 21.23
C ASN A 117 -27.35 -7.75 21.08
N LYS A 118 -26.88 -8.00 19.85
CA LYS A 118 -25.79 -8.96 19.56
C LYS A 118 -24.38 -8.44 19.90
N LYS A 119 -24.24 -7.18 20.31
CA LYS A 119 -22.95 -6.50 20.57
C LYS A 119 -22.03 -6.44 19.35
N GLU A 120 -22.57 -6.47 18.14
CA GLU A 120 -21.82 -6.38 16.88
C GLU A 120 -21.66 -4.91 16.46
N THR A 121 -20.81 -4.17 17.18
CA THR A 121 -20.68 -2.71 17.05
C THR A 121 -20.35 -2.26 15.63
N ALA A 122 -19.47 -2.96 14.91
CA ALA A 122 -19.12 -2.57 13.53
C ALA A 122 -20.33 -2.63 12.58
N LYS A 123 -21.15 -3.68 12.68
CA LYS A 123 -22.34 -3.82 11.83
C LYS A 123 -23.41 -2.80 12.19
N LEU A 124 -23.59 -2.53 13.48
CA LEU A 124 -24.49 -1.49 13.99
C LEU A 124 -24.13 -0.10 13.44
N TRP A 125 -22.85 0.27 13.49
CA TRP A 125 -22.34 1.52 12.93
C TRP A 125 -22.65 1.62 11.43
N THR A 126 -22.38 0.56 10.69
CA THR A 126 -22.63 0.52 9.25
C THR A 126 -24.12 0.54 8.89
N THR A 127 -25.01 -0.04 9.70
CA THR A 127 -26.48 0.05 9.49
C THR A 127 -26.92 1.51 9.45
N TYR A 128 -26.54 2.28 10.47
CA TYR A 128 -26.98 3.67 10.61
C TYR A 128 -26.32 4.59 9.59
N LEU A 129 -25.06 4.34 9.22
CA LEU A 129 -24.38 5.11 8.19
C LEU A 129 -25.01 4.91 6.80
N ILE A 130 -25.31 3.66 6.42
CA ILE A 130 -26.00 3.37 5.15
C ILE A 130 -27.43 3.93 5.19
N GLY A 131 -28.14 3.79 6.31
CA GLY A 131 -29.46 4.39 6.48
C GLY A 131 -29.47 5.91 6.34
N ILE A 132 -28.43 6.60 6.85
CA ILE A 132 -28.22 8.04 6.66
C ILE A 132 -27.90 8.38 5.19
N GLN A 133 -27.10 7.55 4.52
CA GLN A 133 -26.77 7.73 3.10
C GLN A 133 -28.03 7.68 2.23
N HIS A 134 -28.96 6.77 2.52
CA HIS A 134 -30.23 6.65 1.81
C HIS A 134 -31.28 7.67 2.28
N HIS A 135 -31.25 8.07 3.55
CA HIS A 135 -32.18 9.04 4.14
C HIS A 135 -31.44 10.19 4.85
N PRO A 136 -30.84 11.14 4.11
CA PRO A 136 -29.98 12.18 4.68
C PRO A 136 -30.71 13.15 5.62
N SER A 137 -32.04 13.21 5.56
CA SER A 137 -32.88 14.04 6.44
C SER A 137 -33.33 13.32 7.73
N ALA A 138 -32.99 12.04 7.90
CA ALA A 138 -33.43 11.19 9.00
C ALA A 138 -32.71 11.49 10.32
N LYS A 139 -33.12 12.56 11.01
CA LYS A 139 -32.53 13.01 12.30
C LYS A 139 -32.42 11.88 13.34
N SER A 140 -33.35 10.93 13.34
CA SER A 140 -33.35 9.83 14.32
C SER A 140 -32.16 8.87 14.15
N LEU A 141 -31.72 8.59 12.92
CA LEU A 141 -30.53 7.78 12.64
C LEU A 141 -29.24 8.49 13.06
N TYR A 142 -29.15 9.80 12.80
CA TYR A 142 -28.05 10.62 13.31
C TYR A 142 -28.01 10.61 14.84
N LEU A 143 -29.15 10.72 15.52
CA LEU A 143 -29.22 10.66 16.98
C LEU A 143 -28.82 9.29 17.52
N LYS A 144 -29.23 8.19 16.88
CA LYS A 144 -28.80 6.82 17.25
C LYS A 144 -27.28 6.65 17.04
N LEU A 145 -26.74 7.16 15.93
CA LEU A 145 -25.31 7.13 15.65
C LEU A 145 -24.49 7.98 16.64
N ILE A 146 -24.97 9.18 16.98
CA ILE A 146 -24.37 10.06 17.98
C ILE A 146 -24.41 9.39 19.36
N LYS A 147 -25.53 8.79 19.77
CA LYS A 147 -25.61 8.02 21.01
C LYS A 147 -24.62 6.86 21.03
N LEU A 148 -24.46 6.15 19.92
CA LEU A 148 -23.49 5.07 19.79
C LEU A 148 -22.05 5.57 19.88
N PHE A 149 -21.76 6.72 19.26
CA PHE A 149 -20.49 7.42 19.38
C PHE A 149 -20.23 7.84 20.83
N LEU A 150 -21.19 8.48 21.48
CA LEU A 150 -21.10 8.90 22.87
C LEU A 150 -20.93 7.72 23.82
N LYS A 151 -21.64 6.59 23.62
CA LYS A 151 -21.46 5.35 24.39
C LYS A 151 -20.07 4.75 24.17
N THR A 152 -19.52 4.83 22.95
CA THR A 152 -18.16 4.39 22.64
C THR A 152 -17.12 5.30 23.31
N VAL A 153 -17.33 6.62 23.22
CA VAL A 153 -16.51 7.64 23.88
C VAL A 153 -16.60 7.52 25.39
N GLU A 154 -17.77 7.26 25.97
CA GLU A 154 -18.01 7.06 27.40
C GLU A 154 -17.45 5.73 27.88
N THR A 155 -17.49 4.66 27.08
CA THR A 155 -16.79 3.41 27.39
C THR A 155 -15.28 3.61 27.37
N LEU A 156 -14.77 4.40 26.42
CA LEU A 156 -13.38 4.84 26.38
C LEU A 156 -13.05 5.74 27.57
N ASN A 157 -13.94 6.66 27.94
CA ASN A 157 -13.78 7.59 29.05
C ASN A 157 -13.94 6.89 30.40
N ASN A 158 -14.75 5.83 30.52
CA ASN A 158 -14.89 5.01 31.72
C ASN A 158 -13.74 4.01 31.84
N LYS A 159 -13.17 3.52 30.73
CA LYS A 159 -11.85 2.88 30.72
C LYS A 159 -10.77 3.87 31.16
N PHE A 160 -10.84 5.11 30.68
CA PHE A 160 -9.92 6.19 31.01
C PHE A 160 -10.07 6.66 32.47
N ASN A 161 -11.30 6.71 32.99
CA ASN A 161 -11.67 7.16 34.34
C ASN A 161 -11.53 6.06 35.39
N ARG A 162 -11.72 4.76 35.06
CA ARG A 162 -11.20 3.66 35.89
C ARG A 162 -9.67 3.72 36.00
N HIS A 163 -9.00 4.14 34.93
CA HIS A 163 -7.56 4.39 34.93
C HIS A 163 -7.16 5.68 35.68
N PHE A 164 -8.11 6.61 35.89
CA PHE A 164 -7.90 7.90 36.55
C PHE A 164 -8.29 7.90 38.05
N LYS A 165 -9.32 7.15 38.45
CA LYS A 165 -9.72 6.99 39.87
C LYS A 165 -8.72 6.17 40.70
N LEU A 166 -7.91 5.32 40.06
CA LEU A 166 -6.76 4.65 40.70
C LEU A 166 -5.55 5.58 40.90
N LYS A 167 -5.61 6.85 40.47
CA LYS A 167 -4.51 7.83 40.59
C LYS A 167 -4.73 8.92 41.65
N GLN A 168 -5.85 8.89 42.38
CA GLN A 168 -6.07 9.73 43.56
C GLN A 168 -5.98 8.88 44.82
N THR A 169 -4.76 8.44 45.14
CA THR A 169 -4.29 8.24 46.51
C THR A 169 -2.77 8.11 46.45
N ASN A 170 -2.11 8.98 47.22
CA ASN A 170 -0.72 8.93 47.68
C ASN A 170 0.38 9.43 46.71
N SER A 171 0.73 10.70 46.90
CA SER A 171 1.84 11.43 46.27
C SER A 171 3.22 10.94 46.67
N ASP A 172 3.37 10.07 47.67
CA ASP A 172 4.71 9.61 48.12
C ASP A 172 5.13 8.26 47.53
N GLN A 173 4.25 7.57 46.79
CA GLN A 173 4.59 6.36 46.02
C GLN A 173 4.95 6.63 44.56
N LYS A 174 4.69 7.84 44.07
CA LYS A 174 4.82 8.23 42.64
C LYS A 174 6.27 8.38 42.21
N THR A 175 7.13 8.89 43.08
CA THR A 175 8.59 9.04 42.87
C THR A 175 9.31 7.69 42.89
N LYS A 176 8.93 6.77 43.78
CA LYS A 176 9.49 5.40 43.79
C LYS A 176 9.09 4.56 42.56
N LYS A 177 7.85 4.70 42.07
CA LYS A 177 7.32 3.94 40.92
C LYS A 177 7.75 4.50 39.55
N LEU A 178 8.06 5.79 39.45
CA LEU A 178 8.69 6.37 38.25
C LEU A 178 10.12 5.84 38.07
N ASN A 179 10.91 5.79 39.15
CA ASN A 179 12.26 5.25 39.11
C ASN A 179 12.25 3.74 38.78
N SER A 180 11.31 2.96 39.32
CA SER A 180 11.29 1.51 39.07
C SER A 180 11.05 1.11 37.60
N HIS A 181 10.27 1.89 36.84
CA HIS A 181 10.00 1.60 35.44
C HIS A 181 11.09 2.13 34.49
N SER A 182 11.83 3.18 34.87
CA SER A 182 13.02 3.60 34.12
C SER A 182 14.14 2.57 34.26
N LEU A 183 14.37 2.10 35.50
CA LEU A 183 15.26 0.99 35.81
C LEU A 183 14.90 -0.27 35.00
N GLN A 184 13.62 -0.62 34.88
CA GLN A 184 13.20 -1.80 34.11
C GLN A 184 13.46 -1.68 32.59
N ASN A 185 13.33 -0.49 32.01
CA ASN A 185 13.65 -0.30 30.59
C ASN A 185 15.16 -0.30 30.33
N GLU A 186 15.95 0.26 31.23
CA GLU A 186 17.41 0.17 31.20
C GLU A 186 17.88 -1.28 31.33
N GLU A 187 17.28 -2.06 32.23
CA GLU A 187 17.53 -3.50 32.32
C GLU A 187 17.21 -4.22 31.00
N ILE A 188 16.03 -3.98 30.40
CA ILE A 188 15.67 -4.58 29.11
C ILE A 188 16.69 -4.19 28.03
N TRP A 189 17.09 -2.91 27.98
CA TRP A 189 18.05 -2.41 27.00
C TRP A 189 19.45 -3.00 27.21
N ASN A 190 19.91 -3.13 28.46
CA ASN A 190 21.17 -3.77 28.78
C ASN A 190 21.15 -5.27 28.45
N LEU A 191 20.01 -5.94 28.69
CA LEU A 191 19.84 -7.36 28.42
C LEU A 191 19.86 -7.69 26.92
N ILE A 192 19.13 -6.94 26.09
CA ILE A 192 19.16 -7.19 24.63
C ILE A 192 20.55 -6.91 24.04
N ASN A 193 21.32 -6.00 24.64
CA ASN A 193 22.65 -5.62 24.20
C ASN A 193 23.79 -6.36 24.92
N SER A 194 23.48 -7.41 25.67
CA SER A 194 24.47 -8.31 26.29
C SER A 194 24.90 -9.41 25.31
N PRO A 195 26.21 -9.74 25.21
CA PRO A 195 26.68 -10.91 24.47
C PRO A 195 26.17 -12.24 25.04
N ASN A 196 26.00 -12.31 26.37
CA ASN A 196 25.52 -13.48 27.08
C ASN A 196 24.05 -13.27 27.47
N LEU A 197 23.14 -13.74 26.62
CA LEU A 197 21.69 -13.67 26.83
C LEU A 197 21.18 -14.71 27.85
N MET A 198 21.86 -14.86 29.00
CA MET A 198 21.38 -15.71 30.10
C MET A 198 20.50 -14.90 31.05
N ILE A 199 19.17 -15.07 30.99
CA ILE A 199 18.22 -14.24 31.74
C ILE A 199 17.28 -15.07 32.62
N LYS A 200 17.44 -14.96 33.95
CA LYS A 200 16.53 -15.49 34.99
C LYS A 200 15.08 -14.97 34.80
N GLN A 201 14.10 -15.78 35.21
CA GLN A 201 12.70 -15.72 34.77
C GLN A 201 11.82 -14.54 35.24
N ASN A 202 12.29 -13.61 36.08
CA ASN A 202 11.37 -12.69 36.76
C ASN A 202 11.56 -11.21 36.38
N THR A 203 10.84 -10.74 35.37
CA THR A 203 10.46 -9.31 35.28
C THR A 203 8.98 -9.17 34.94
N THR A 204 8.20 -8.69 35.92
CA THR A 204 6.75 -8.53 35.85
C THR A 204 6.33 -7.28 35.04
N LYS A 205 5.20 -7.42 34.34
CA LYS A 205 4.61 -6.42 33.45
C LYS A 205 4.02 -5.21 34.20
N THR A 206 4.40 -4.00 33.80
CA THR A 206 3.44 -2.89 33.61
C THR A 206 3.98 -1.85 32.62
N GLU A 207 3.28 -1.64 31.50
CA GLU A 207 3.61 -0.61 30.50
C GLU A 207 3.12 0.77 30.93
N ASN A 208 3.96 1.80 30.80
CA ASN A 208 3.54 3.20 30.85
C ASN A 208 4.05 3.95 29.61
N LYS A 209 3.17 4.17 28.63
CA LYS A 209 3.50 4.84 27.35
C LYS A 209 4.11 6.24 27.50
N LYS A 210 3.84 6.95 28.60
CA LYS A 210 4.46 8.28 28.86
C LYS A 210 5.95 8.17 29.24
N LEU A 211 6.38 7.08 29.86
CA LEU A 211 7.75 6.90 30.35
C LEU A 211 8.71 6.42 29.26
N VAL A 212 8.23 5.57 28.34
CA VAL A 212 9.00 5.15 27.15
C VAL A 212 9.37 6.37 26.30
N LYS A 213 8.47 7.36 26.21
CA LYS A 213 8.74 8.60 25.48
C LYS A 213 9.81 9.46 26.18
N SER A 214 9.81 9.58 27.50
CA SER A 214 10.80 10.41 28.22
C SER A 214 12.21 9.82 28.23
N LEU A 215 12.35 8.48 28.30
CA LEU A 215 13.66 7.82 28.24
C LEU A 215 14.29 7.94 26.84
N ILE A 216 13.48 7.81 25.79
CA ILE A 216 13.96 7.85 24.40
C ILE A 216 14.28 9.27 23.94
N VAL A 217 13.52 10.28 24.42
CA VAL A 217 13.73 11.70 24.06
C VAL A 217 15.01 12.28 24.70
N ASN A 218 15.52 11.69 25.78
CA ASN A 218 16.71 12.17 26.49
C ASN A 218 18.02 11.50 26.05
N CYS A 219 18.00 10.58 25.08
CA CYS A 219 19.22 10.00 24.51
C CYS A 219 19.82 10.95 23.46
N ASN A 220 21.01 11.48 23.74
CA ASN A 220 21.85 12.09 22.72
C ASN A 220 22.63 10.98 22.01
N TYR A 221 22.47 10.91 20.70
CA TYR A 221 23.19 9.97 19.85
C TYR A 221 24.32 10.71 19.15
N THR A 222 25.50 10.11 19.13
CA THR A 222 26.58 10.60 18.26
C THR A 222 26.40 9.94 16.89
N ILE A 223 26.07 10.75 15.89
CA ILE A 223 25.89 10.26 14.51
C ILE A 223 27.10 10.71 13.70
N ILE A 224 27.77 9.75 13.06
CA ILE A 224 28.98 9.99 12.27
C ILE A 224 28.74 9.48 10.86
N ASN A 225 29.04 10.31 9.87
CA ASN A 225 29.05 9.91 8.47
C ASN A 225 30.42 9.34 8.12
N LEU A 226 30.47 8.06 7.72
CA LEU A 226 31.72 7.36 7.43
C LEU A 226 32.48 7.96 6.24
N ASP A 227 31.76 8.47 5.23
CA ASP A 227 32.37 9.08 4.04
C ASP A 227 32.98 10.45 4.37
N ASN A 228 32.45 11.14 5.39
CA ASN A 228 32.88 12.47 5.83
C ASN A 228 33.46 12.49 7.25
N ILE A 229 34.04 11.38 7.70
CA ILE A 229 34.53 11.24 9.08
C ILE A 229 35.83 12.05 9.30
N THR A 230 35.87 12.82 10.41
CA THR A 230 37.02 13.64 10.79
C THR A 230 38.09 12.83 11.54
N ASP A 231 39.32 13.34 11.61
CA ASP A 231 40.40 12.67 12.34
C ASP A 231 40.14 12.59 13.85
N LEU A 232 39.44 13.60 14.41
CA LEU A 232 38.97 13.57 15.80
C LEU A 232 38.02 12.38 16.01
N GLN A 233 36.99 12.25 15.15
CA GLN A 233 36.04 11.14 15.22
C GLN A 233 36.72 9.78 15.00
N ARG A 234 37.70 9.69 14.09
CA ARG A 234 38.49 8.47 13.90
C ARG A 234 39.23 8.06 15.17
N ASN A 235 39.86 9.03 15.85
CA ASN A 235 40.58 8.79 17.10
C ASN A 235 39.62 8.39 18.24
N GLU A 236 38.46 9.03 18.34
CA GLU A 236 37.42 8.67 19.32
C GLU A 236 36.91 7.23 19.12
N LEU A 237 36.61 6.84 17.89
CA LEU A 237 36.19 5.47 17.57
C LEU A 237 37.29 4.45 17.91
N LYS A 238 38.55 4.79 17.62
CA LYS A 238 39.69 3.92 17.93
C LYS A 238 39.88 3.72 19.44
N LEU A 239 39.65 4.75 20.26
CA LEU A 239 39.65 4.63 21.73
C LEU A 239 38.56 3.68 22.25
N LEU A 240 37.44 3.57 21.53
CA LEU A 240 36.35 2.63 21.79
C LEU A 240 36.63 1.23 21.19
N GLY A 241 37.77 1.05 20.52
CA GLY A 241 38.16 -0.17 19.82
C GLY A 241 37.39 -0.40 18.52
N ILE A 242 36.75 0.63 17.96
CA ILE A 242 36.03 0.56 16.69
C ILE A 242 36.96 1.03 15.56
N GLU A 243 37.31 0.13 14.64
CA GLU A 243 38.25 0.42 13.56
C GLU A 243 37.52 0.82 12.27
N THR A 244 37.92 1.96 11.71
CA THR A 244 37.25 2.54 10.52
C THR A 244 37.40 1.69 9.26
N ASN A 245 38.49 0.94 9.12
CA ASN A 245 38.65 0.02 8.00
C ASN A 245 37.60 -1.10 8.02
N TYR A 246 37.26 -1.63 9.20
CA TYR A 246 36.22 -2.65 9.34
C TYR A 246 34.82 -2.06 9.13
N LEU A 247 34.59 -0.81 9.52
CA LEU A 247 33.34 -0.09 9.18
C LEU A 247 33.16 0.01 7.65
N LYS A 248 34.22 0.40 6.92
CA LYS A 248 34.20 0.51 5.44
C LYS A 248 33.92 -0.81 4.75
N GLN A 249 34.50 -1.91 5.24
CA GLN A 249 34.22 -3.25 4.70
C GLN A 249 32.76 -3.69 4.86
N ASN A 250 31.98 -3.03 5.71
CA ASN A 250 30.55 -3.29 5.83
C ASN A 250 29.69 -2.49 4.83
N GLN A 251 30.22 -1.49 4.11
CA GLN A 251 29.46 -0.70 3.14
C GLN A 251 28.95 -1.59 1.99
N TYR A 252 29.85 -2.37 1.39
CA TYR A 252 29.56 -3.22 0.25
C TYR A 252 29.73 -4.70 0.60
N SER A 253 29.15 -5.58 -0.22
CA SER A 253 29.36 -7.03 -0.13
C SER A 253 29.97 -7.53 -1.43
N GLU A 254 30.70 -8.65 -1.37
CA GLU A 254 31.25 -9.26 -2.58
C GLU A 254 30.16 -9.57 -3.61
N LEU A 255 30.49 -9.34 -4.88
CA LEU A 255 29.59 -9.62 -5.99
C LEU A 255 29.38 -11.12 -6.13
N ILE A 256 28.12 -11.55 -6.07
CA ILE A 256 27.76 -12.94 -6.32
C ILE A 256 27.87 -13.18 -7.82
N LYS A 257 28.71 -14.14 -8.23
CA LYS A 257 28.74 -14.64 -9.60
C LYS A 257 27.51 -15.52 -9.85
N SER A 258 26.35 -14.92 -10.06
CA SER A 258 25.12 -15.62 -10.45
C SER A 258 25.03 -15.75 -11.98
N LYS A 259 24.43 -16.83 -12.47
CA LYS A 259 23.99 -16.93 -13.87
C LYS A 259 22.72 -16.09 -14.00
N GLN A 260 22.85 -14.84 -14.41
CA GLN A 260 21.70 -13.97 -14.65
C GLN A 260 20.86 -14.51 -15.82
N LYS A 261 19.54 -14.55 -15.66
CA LYS A 261 18.64 -15.07 -16.70
C LYS A 261 18.53 -14.10 -17.89
N ASN A 262 18.50 -12.79 -17.63
CA ASN A 262 18.35 -11.76 -18.66
C ASN A 262 19.56 -10.81 -18.73
N SER A 263 20.67 -11.27 -19.32
CA SER A 263 21.92 -10.49 -19.43
C SER A 263 21.79 -9.19 -20.23
N SER A 264 20.86 -9.10 -21.19
CA SER A 264 20.65 -7.90 -22.02
C SER A 264 20.03 -6.73 -21.26
N SER A 265 19.36 -6.97 -20.13
CA SER A 265 18.63 -5.94 -19.36
C SER A 265 19.53 -5.00 -18.54
N HIS A 266 20.84 -5.27 -18.53
CA HIS A 266 21.81 -4.60 -17.67
C HIS A 266 22.73 -3.62 -18.41
N ASP A 267 22.83 -3.71 -19.74
CA ASP A 267 23.74 -2.87 -20.53
C ASP A 267 23.30 -1.40 -20.58
N ASN A 268 22.03 -1.10 -20.25
CA ASN A 268 21.44 0.24 -20.27
C ASN A 268 20.92 0.75 -18.90
N LYS A 269 21.37 0.15 -17.78
CA LYS A 269 20.98 0.66 -16.44
C LYS A 269 21.62 2.03 -16.18
N PRO A 270 20.87 3.04 -15.72
CA PRO A 270 21.46 4.31 -15.31
C PRO A 270 22.35 4.09 -14.09
N LEU A 271 23.41 4.89 -13.95
CA LEU A 271 24.41 4.77 -12.88
C LEU A 271 23.77 4.67 -11.48
N VAL A 272 22.73 5.46 -11.21
CA VAL A 272 22.00 5.45 -9.93
C VAL A 272 21.39 4.08 -9.59
N ALA A 273 20.91 3.34 -10.60
CA ALA A 273 20.38 2.00 -10.43
C ALA A 273 21.49 0.99 -10.18
N VAL A 274 22.61 1.11 -10.91
CA VAL A 274 23.81 0.27 -10.72
C VAL A 274 24.37 0.42 -9.31
N GLU A 275 24.52 1.65 -8.83
CA GLU A 275 24.99 1.92 -7.47
C GLU A 275 24.02 1.40 -6.41
N ALA A 276 22.70 1.54 -6.62
CA ALA A 276 21.71 0.97 -5.72
C ALA A 276 21.86 -0.57 -5.66
N ASP A 277 22.00 -1.21 -6.81
CA ASP A 277 22.22 -2.66 -6.92
C ASP A 277 23.52 -3.11 -6.26
N GLN A 278 24.59 -2.30 -6.27
CA GLN A 278 25.83 -2.59 -5.54
C GLN A 278 25.64 -2.51 -4.02
N ARG A 279 24.96 -1.48 -3.52
CA ARG A 279 24.70 -1.27 -2.09
C ARG A 279 23.78 -2.32 -1.47
N ASN A 280 22.95 -2.97 -2.28
CA ASN A 280 21.97 -3.96 -1.84
C ASN A 280 22.33 -5.41 -2.22
N GLN A 281 23.56 -5.68 -2.71
CA GLN A 281 24.03 -7.04 -3.05
C GLN A 281 23.93 -8.02 -1.89
N PHE A 282 24.15 -7.55 -0.66
CA PHE A 282 24.07 -8.37 0.55
C PHE A 282 22.72 -9.10 0.70
N GLN A 283 21.65 -8.59 0.08
CA GLN A 283 20.33 -9.22 0.13
C GLN A 283 20.34 -10.60 -0.54
N LEU A 284 21.03 -10.73 -1.68
CA LEU A 284 21.17 -12.01 -2.39
C LEU A 284 21.99 -13.00 -1.57
N SER A 285 23.14 -12.55 -1.05
CA SER A 285 24.01 -13.42 -0.25
C SER A 285 23.35 -13.81 1.06
N SER A 286 22.53 -12.94 1.65
CA SER A 286 21.82 -13.26 2.89
C SER A 286 20.72 -14.32 2.70
N ILE A 287 20.08 -14.36 1.53
CA ILE A 287 19.12 -15.41 1.18
C ILE A 287 19.87 -16.72 0.93
N ILE A 288 20.92 -16.69 0.10
CA ILE A 288 21.71 -17.89 -0.24
C ILE A 288 22.30 -18.53 1.01
N ASN A 289 22.89 -17.72 1.87
CA ASN A 289 23.56 -18.21 3.07
C ASN A 289 22.58 -18.50 4.22
N GLN A 290 21.33 -18.05 4.11
CA GLN A 290 20.32 -18.11 5.19
C GLN A 290 20.74 -17.33 6.47
N TYR A 291 21.66 -16.37 6.33
CA TYR A 291 22.11 -15.45 7.38
C TYR A 291 22.68 -14.15 6.79
N PHE A 292 22.64 -13.06 7.56
CA PHE A 292 23.28 -11.80 7.23
C PHE A 292 24.75 -11.80 7.69
N SER A 293 25.70 -11.55 6.79
CA SER A 293 27.13 -11.40 7.12
C SER A 293 27.56 -9.95 7.40
N ALA A 294 28.46 -9.77 8.36
CA ALA A 294 29.09 -8.49 8.68
C ALA A 294 30.54 -8.69 9.15
N ILE A 295 31.40 -7.71 8.89
CA ILE A 295 32.73 -7.65 9.48
C ILE A 295 32.61 -7.00 10.86
N CYS A 296 33.09 -7.66 11.90
CA CYS A 296 33.05 -7.13 13.26
C CYS A 296 33.85 -5.83 13.37
N PRO A 297 33.23 -4.67 13.67
CA PRO A 297 33.94 -3.38 13.73
C PRO A 297 35.04 -3.31 14.80
N TYR A 298 35.01 -4.24 15.77
CA TYR A 298 35.98 -4.31 16.86
C TYR A 298 37.17 -5.24 16.60
N THR A 299 37.03 -6.21 15.70
CA THR A 299 38.01 -7.31 15.59
C THR A 299 38.39 -7.69 14.16
N GLY A 300 37.65 -7.23 13.15
CA GLY A 300 37.85 -7.60 11.76
C GLY A 300 37.39 -9.03 11.41
N LYS A 301 36.87 -9.80 12.37
CA LYS A 301 36.36 -11.15 12.12
C LYS A 301 35.00 -11.12 11.42
N ASP A 302 34.78 -12.09 10.54
CA ASP A 302 33.46 -12.37 9.98
C ASP A 302 32.46 -12.79 11.06
N LEU A 303 31.29 -12.19 11.03
CA LEU A 303 30.14 -12.56 11.86
C LEU A 303 28.93 -12.82 10.96
N SER A 304 28.14 -13.81 11.35
CA SER A 304 26.85 -14.12 10.74
C SER A 304 25.72 -13.87 11.75
N SER A 305 24.58 -13.38 11.29
CA SER A 305 23.38 -13.23 12.10
C SER A 305 22.12 -13.64 11.35
N ASN A 306 21.25 -14.38 12.01
CA ASN A 306 19.86 -14.61 11.60
C ASN A 306 18.87 -13.89 12.54
N GLN A 307 19.34 -12.90 13.30
CA GLN A 307 18.55 -12.17 14.29
C GLN A 307 18.06 -10.84 13.69
N SER A 308 16.87 -10.86 13.09
CA SER A 308 16.22 -9.69 12.49
C SER A 308 15.13 -9.12 13.39
N LEU A 309 15.16 -7.82 13.65
CA LEU A 309 14.16 -7.11 14.44
C LEU A 309 13.48 -6.06 13.55
N LEU A 310 12.27 -6.40 13.07
CA LEU A 310 11.47 -5.50 12.25
C LEU A 310 10.89 -4.37 13.10
N VAL A 311 11.11 -3.13 12.66
CA VAL A 311 10.52 -1.96 13.27
C VAL A 311 9.33 -1.54 12.43
N LEU A 312 8.12 -1.71 12.99
CA LEU A 312 6.88 -1.47 12.25
C LEU A 312 6.84 -0.06 11.64
N PRO A 313 6.38 0.07 10.39
CA PRO A 313 6.39 1.32 9.66
C PRO A 313 5.33 2.27 10.22
N GLN A 314 5.72 3.22 11.07
CA GLN A 314 4.98 4.48 11.19
C GLN A 314 5.64 5.52 10.28
N GLY A 315 5.78 5.19 9.00
CA GLY A 315 6.45 6.06 8.06
C GLY A 315 6.82 5.34 6.77
N TYR A 316 7.51 6.08 5.91
CA TYR A 316 8.01 5.64 4.62
C TYR A 316 9.19 4.66 4.74
N ASN A 317 9.97 4.78 5.81
CA ASN A 317 11.18 3.98 6.02
C ASN A 317 10.82 2.67 6.74
N SER A 318 10.98 1.54 6.06
CA SER A 318 10.76 0.20 6.62
C SER A 318 12.06 -0.39 7.20
N TRP A 319 12.39 -0.06 8.44
CA TRP A 319 13.65 -0.47 9.07
C TRP A 319 13.64 -1.92 9.59
N ILE A 320 14.72 -2.66 9.31
CA ILE A 320 15.07 -3.91 10.00
C ILE A 320 16.45 -3.75 10.64
N PHE A 321 16.55 -4.10 11.91
CA PHE A 321 17.81 -4.12 12.65
C PHE A 321 18.30 -5.57 12.78
N TYR A 322 19.48 -5.84 12.26
CA TYR A 322 20.14 -7.13 12.37
C TYR A 322 21.13 -7.10 13.51
N ARG A 323 20.96 -7.99 14.49
CA ARG A 323 21.74 -8.02 15.73
C ARG A 323 22.99 -8.86 15.55
N PHE A 324 24.18 -8.29 15.76
CA PHE A 324 25.45 -9.00 15.72
C PHE A 324 26.06 -9.09 17.12
N VAL A 325 26.58 -10.26 17.45
CA VAL A 325 27.23 -10.53 18.74
C VAL A 325 28.69 -10.83 18.50
N SER A 326 29.55 -9.92 18.97
CA SER A 326 30.98 -10.21 19.14
C SER A 326 31.22 -10.85 20.52
N GLN A 327 32.46 -11.22 20.81
CA GLN A 327 32.82 -11.78 22.12
C GLN A 327 32.48 -10.87 23.31
N LYS A 328 32.50 -9.54 23.14
CA LYS A 328 32.33 -8.56 24.23
C LYS A 328 31.22 -7.53 24.00
N ASN A 329 30.86 -7.26 22.75
CA ASN A 329 29.94 -6.20 22.39
C ASN A 329 28.83 -6.71 21.45
N VAL A 330 27.68 -6.05 21.51
CA VAL A 330 26.57 -6.20 20.55
C VAL A 330 26.52 -4.94 19.71
N PHE A 331 26.34 -5.08 18.39
CA PHE A 331 26.04 -3.97 17.49
C PHE A 331 24.94 -4.37 16.53
N TYR A 332 24.34 -3.40 15.86
CA TYR A 332 23.30 -3.63 14.88
C TYR A 332 23.69 -3.06 13.53
N ILE A 333 23.32 -3.76 12.46
CA ILE A 333 23.26 -3.15 11.13
C ILE A 333 21.79 -2.91 10.82
N ALA A 334 21.44 -1.68 10.49
CA ALA A 334 20.08 -1.32 10.11
C ALA A 334 19.97 -1.19 8.59
N THR A 335 18.97 -1.84 8.01
CA THR A 335 18.62 -1.67 6.59
C THR A 335 17.28 -0.95 6.48
N GLY A 336 17.17 -0.01 5.55
CA GLY A 336 15.95 0.75 5.29
C GLY A 336 16.14 1.69 4.11
N LYS A 337 15.26 2.68 3.98
CA LYS A 337 15.19 3.63 2.85
C LYS A 337 14.86 2.95 1.50
N PRO A 338 13.58 2.93 1.10
CA PRO A 338 13.17 2.29 -0.15
C PRO A 338 13.80 2.98 -1.37
N ASP A 339 14.01 4.31 -1.34
CA ASP A 339 14.65 5.07 -2.43
C ASP A 339 16.05 4.58 -2.84
N SER A 340 16.67 3.71 -2.05
CA SER A 340 17.99 3.13 -2.32
C SER A 340 17.96 1.60 -2.41
N GLY A 341 16.78 0.97 -2.47
CA GLY A 341 16.63 -0.49 -2.53
C GLY A 341 16.96 -1.21 -1.23
N PHE A 342 16.72 -0.58 -0.07
CA PHE A 342 16.99 -1.12 1.28
C PHE A 342 18.47 -1.53 1.54
N PRO A 343 19.45 -0.62 1.35
CA PRO A 343 20.85 -0.93 1.60
C PRO A 343 21.15 -1.05 3.10
N LYS A 344 22.40 -1.41 3.44
CA LYS A 344 22.94 -1.23 4.79
C LYS A 344 23.07 0.26 5.07
N SER A 345 22.13 0.84 5.81
CA SER A 345 22.07 2.29 5.98
C SER A 345 23.04 2.79 7.05
N PHE A 346 23.07 2.13 8.21
CA PHE A 346 23.97 2.51 9.30
C PHE A 346 24.29 1.32 10.23
N ILE A 347 25.41 1.45 10.95
CA ILE A 347 25.78 0.56 12.06
C ILE A 347 25.49 1.29 13.37
N TYR A 348 24.83 0.64 14.30
CA TYR A 348 24.49 1.20 15.61
C TYR A 348 25.16 0.43 16.74
N PHE A 349 25.87 1.18 17.57
CA PHE A 349 26.58 0.74 18.75
C PHE A 349 25.77 1.17 20.00
N PRO A 350 24.90 0.29 20.53
CA PRO A 350 23.92 0.65 21.54
C PRO A 350 24.53 0.98 22.91
N LYS A 351 25.74 0.49 23.20
CA LYS A 351 26.42 0.73 24.48
C LYS A 351 27.03 2.14 24.52
N GLU A 352 27.58 2.57 23.40
CA GLU A 352 28.20 3.88 23.22
C GLU A 352 27.18 4.94 22.72
N GLU A 353 25.98 4.52 22.31
CA GLU A 353 24.96 5.35 21.67
C GLU A 353 25.47 6.07 20.40
N ILE A 354 26.33 5.37 19.65
CA ILE A 354 26.94 5.84 18.40
C ILE A 354 26.26 5.18 17.20
N ALA A 355 25.93 5.96 16.18
CA ALA A 355 25.48 5.47 14.88
C ALA A 355 26.43 5.92 13.76
N ILE A 356 26.90 4.98 12.96
CA ILE A 356 27.77 5.21 11.81
C ILE A 356 26.94 5.09 10.54
N ILE A 357 26.67 6.20 9.88
CA ILE A 357 26.06 6.23 8.54
C ILE A 357 27.06 5.65 7.55
N LEU A 358 26.61 4.67 6.76
CA LEU A 358 27.46 3.95 5.80
C LEU A 358 27.50 4.61 4.43
N PHE A 359 26.60 5.54 4.11
CA PHE A 359 26.57 6.24 2.83
C PHE A 359 26.06 7.67 3.02
N ASP A 360 26.68 8.64 2.36
CA ASP A 360 26.33 10.06 2.42
C ASP A 360 24.86 10.42 2.15
N GLN A 361 24.14 9.61 1.38
CA GLN A 361 22.72 9.79 1.04
C GLN A 361 21.75 9.71 2.23
N PHE A 362 22.22 9.37 3.44
CA PHE A 362 21.40 9.32 4.66
C PHE A 362 21.57 10.56 5.53
N ASN A 363 20.45 11.12 5.98
CA ASN A 363 20.46 12.25 6.92
C ASN A 363 20.33 11.77 8.37
N GLU A 364 20.94 12.53 9.29
CA GLU A 364 20.96 12.20 10.74
C GLU A 364 19.56 12.09 11.37
N LYS A 365 18.60 12.86 10.86
CA LYS A 365 17.22 12.87 11.37
C LYS A 365 16.54 11.51 11.15
N ASP A 366 16.66 10.95 9.94
CA ASP A 366 16.11 9.63 9.60
C ASP A 366 16.73 8.53 10.48
N ILE A 367 18.04 8.62 10.75
CA ILE A 367 18.75 7.66 11.62
C ILE A 367 18.29 7.76 13.07
N LYS A 368 18.18 8.98 13.59
CA LYS A 368 17.65 9.21 14.94
C LYS A 368 16.25 8.65 15.09
N GLU A 369 15.35 8.93 14.14
CA GLU A 369 13.99 8.38 14.13
C GLU A 369 13.99 6.84 14.10
N ALA A 370 14.86 6.24 13.28
CA ALA A 370 15.01 4.79 13.19
C ALA A 370 15.38 4.17 14.54
N ILE A 371 16.39 4.71 15.24
CA ILE A 371 16.85 4.22 16.54
C ILE A 371 15.77 4.41 17.61
N GLU A 372 15.10 5.55 17.62
CA GLU A 372 14.00 5.80 18.56
C GLU A 372 12.84 4.81 18.36
N LEU A 373 12.46 4.55 17.11
CA LEU A 373 11.43 3.56 16.78
C LEU A 373 11.88 2.14 17.13
N PHE A 374 13.16 1.82 16.93
CA PHE A 374 13.75 0.54 17.34
C PHE A 374 13.65 0.33 18.84
N LYS A 375 14.11 1.27 19.66
CA LYS A 375 13.98 1.23 21.13
C LYS A 375 12.53 1.04 21.56
N ARG A 376 11.59 1.81 20.97
CA ARG A 376 10.14 1.65 21.23
C ARG A 376 9.65 0.25 20.89
N SER A 377 10.09 -0.32 19.77
CA SER A 377 9.72 -1.66 19.34
C SER A 377 10.25 -2.72 20.30
N VAL A 378 11.50 -2.57 20.77
CA VAL A 378 12.11 -3.48 21.74
C VAL A 378 11.31 -3.51 23.04
N PHE A 379 11.03 -2.35 23.64
CA PHE A 379 10.29 -2.31 24.90
C PHE A 379 8.86 -2.85 24.77
N LYS A 380 8.18 -2.53 23.66
CA LYS A 380 6.81 -2.98 23.40
C LYS A 380 6.72 -4.50 23.22
N ASN A 381 7.73 -5.11 22.59
CA ASN A 381 7.69 -6.52 22.18
C ASN A 381 8.70 -7.39 22.93
N TRP A 382 9.23 -6.94 24.07
CA TRP A 382 10.35 -7.56 24.77
C TRP A 382 10.17 -9.07 25.03
N ASN A 383 8.98 -9.50 25.44
CA ASN A 383 8.75 -10.92 25.73
C ASN A 383 8.87 -11.80 24.49
N ASP A 384 8.39 -11.32 23.35
CA ASP A 384 8.47 -12.05 22.08
C ASP A 384 9.90 -11.99 21.53
N ILE A 385 10.57 -10.84 21.64
CA ILE A 385 11.99 -10.66 21.27
C ILE A 385 12.90 -11.57 22.11
N LYS A 386 12.68 -11.64 23.42
CA LYS A 386 13.46 -12.51 24.32
C LYS A 386 13.34 -13.97 23.89
N LYS A 387 12.13 -14.43 23.57
CA LYS A 387 11.89 -15.80 23.07
C LYS A 387 12.58 -16.01 21.73
N TYR A 388 12.45 -15.07 20.81
CA TYR A 388 13.07 -15.08 19.50
C TYR A 388 14.60 -15.19 19.56
N LEU A 389 15.24 -14.35 20.38
CA LEU A 389 16.70 -14.32 20.51
C LEU A 389 17.27 -15.55 21.23
N ASN A 390 16.50 -16.15 22.15
CA ASN A 390 16.88 -17.40 22.84
C ASN A 390 16.57 -18.66 22.03
N ASN A 391 15.92 -18.53 20.88
CA ASN A 391 15.57 -19.67 20.04
C ASN A 391 16.74 -20.02 19.11
N SER A 392 17.34 -21.19 19.36
CA SER A 392 18.43 -21.75 18.58
C SER A 392 17.98 -22.59 17.38
N LEU A 393 16.67 -22.82 17.21
CA LEU A 393 16.15 -23.51 16.03
C LEU A 393 16.48 -22.72 14.77
N HIS A 394 16.68 -23.46 13.68
CA HIS A 394 16.83 -22.90 12.35
C HIS A 394 15.65 -21.98 12.05
N LYS A 395 15.95 -20.80 11.50
CA LYS A 395 14.97 -19.76 11.18
C LYS A 395 14.74 -19.76 9.68
N GLN A 396 13.48 -19.85 9.27
CA GLN A 396 13.11 -19.70 7.87
C GLN A 396 13.39 -18.27 7.41
N VAL A 397 14.00 -18.10 6.24
CA VAL A 397 14.17 -16.81 5.58
C VAL A 397 12.87 -16.35 4.97
N ILE A 398 12.38 -15.22 5.45
CA ILE A 398 11.14 -14.63 4.97
C ILE A 398 11.37 -13.26 4.35
N ILE A 399 10.53 -12.92 3.39
CA ILE A 399 10.47 -11.58 2.79
C ILE A 399 9.11 -10.95 3.13
N PRO A 400 9.07 -9.86 3.92
CA PRO A 400 7.84 -9.13 4.15
C PRO A 400 7.56 -8.19 2.98
N ILE A 401 6.33 -8.24 2.46
CA ILE A 401 5.80 -7.32 1.44
C ILE A 401 4.70 -6.48 2.09
N SER A 402 4.86 -5.16 2.17
CA SER A 402 4.00 -4.34 3.02
C SER A 402 3.89 -2.86 2.67
N PHE A 403 4.37 -2.39 1.51
CA PHE A 403 4.26 -0.97 1.17
C PHE A 403 2.80 -0.59 0.83
N TRP A 404 2.23 0.29 1.64
CA TRP A 404 0.86 0.76 1.48
C TRP A 404 0.66 1.64 0.24
N HIS A 405 1.75 2.16 -0.37
CA HIS A 405 1.70 3.02 -1.54
C HIS A 405 2.13 2.25 -2.79
N PHE A 406 1.27 2.19 -3.82
CA PHE A 406 1.48 1.34 -5.00
C PHE A 406 2.82 1.57 -5.71
N ALA A 407 3.29 2.83 -5.78
CA ALA A 407 4.54 3.13 -6.47
C ALA A 407 5.74 2.47 -5.79
N HIS A 408 5.77 2.35 -4.45
CA HIS A 408 6.88 1.69 -3.73
C HIS A 408 6.74 0.19 -3.67
N HIS A 409 5.50 -0.30 -3.67
CA HIS A 409 5.24 -1.71 -3.91
C HIS A 409 5.84 -2.13 -5.26
N TYR A 410 5.58 -1.38 -6.33
CA TYR A 410 6.14 -1.68 -7.64
C TYR A 410 7.64 -1.41 -7.74
N TRP A 411 8.06 -0.17 -7.47
CA TRP A 411 9.43 0.29 -7.69
C TRP A 411 10.45 -0.39 -6.80
N ASN A 412 10.07 -0.80 -5.57
CA ASN A 412 10.99 -1.32 -4.58
C ASN A 412 10.74 -2.80 -4.24
N GLU A 413 9.50 -3.21 -3.96
CA GLU A 413 9.24 -4.59 -3.54
C GLU A 413 9.18 -5.55 -4.73
N LEU A 414 8.39 -5.24 -5.77
CA LEU A 414 8.28 -6.12 -6.95
C LEU A 414 9.59 -6.19 -7.75
N THR A 415 10.32 -5.07 -7.88
CA THR A 415 11.69 -5.09 -8.45
C THR A 415 12.65 -5.91 -7.60
N GLY A 416 12.49 -5.91 -6.26
CA GLY A 416 13.24 -6.76 -5.34
C GLY A 416 12.98 -8.25 -5.59
N ILE A 417 11.72 -8.65 -5.72
CA ILE A 417 11.34 -10.04 -6.05
C ILE A 417 11.89 -10.42 -7.43
N TYR A 418 11.74 -9.53 -8.42
CA TYR A 418 12.28 -9.72 -9.76
C TYR A 418 13.80 -9.89 -9.76
N LYS A 419 14.52 -9.12 -8.92
CA LYS A 419 15.97 -9.30 -8.73
C LYS A 419 16.32 -10.71 -8.25
N LEU A 420 15.52 -11.30 -7.36
CA LEU A 420 15.74 -12.70 -6.94
C LEU A 420 15.46 -13.69 -8.07
N TYR A 421 14.40 -13.45 -8.85
CA TYR A 421 14.07 -14.26 -10.02
C TYR A 421 15.21 -14.25 -11.05
N ASP A 422 15.68 -13.06 -11.40
CA ASP A 422 16.71 -12.85 -12.43
C ASP A 422 18.09 -13.43 -12.02
N ASN A 423 18.36 -13.49 -10.72
CA ASN A 423 19.59 -14.08 -10.16
C ASN A 423 19.45 -15.57 -9.79
N ASP A 424 18.31 -16.21 -10.07
CA ASP A 424 18.03 -17.61 -9.74
C ASP A 424 18.11 -17.94 -8.23
N VAL A 425 17.73 -16.97 -7.39
CA VAL A 425 17.72 -17.07 -5.92
C VAL A 425 16.29 -17.14 -5.35
N LEU A 426 15.28 -16.85 -6.17
CA LEU A 426 13.88 -16.75 -5.73
C LEU A 426 13.38 -18.00 -5.00
N GLU A 427 13.72 -19.20 -5.49
CA GLU A 427 13.31 -20.47 -4.90
C GLU A 427 13.88 -20.72 -3.50
N GLN A 428 14.98 -20.06 -3.13
CA GLN A 428 15.65 -20.21 -1.83
C GLN A 428 14.96 -19.43 -0.71
N VAL A 429 14.02 -18.54 -1.04
CA VAL A 429 13.17 -17.89 -0.05
C VAL A 429 12.18 -18.92 0.50
N ASP A 430 12.13 -19.07 1.83
CA ASP A 430 11.21 -20.03 2.44
C ASP A 430 9.76 -19.55 2.35
N LYS A 431 9.55 -18.25 2.56
CA LYS A 431 8.20 -17.67 2.65
C LYS A 431 8.14 -16.17 2.38
N PHE A 432 7.06 -15.73 1.76
CA PHE A 432 6.67 -14.34 1.57
C PHE A 432 5.52 -14.00 2.53
N LEU A 433 5.73 -13.02 3.41
CA LEU A 433 4.67 -12.50 4.27
C LEU A 433 4.02 -11.30 3.57
N VAL A 434 2.89 -11.53 2.91
CA VAL A 434 2.27 -10.58 2.00
C VAL A 434 1.18 -9.78 2.71
N GLY A 435 1.45 -8.50 2.95
CA GLY A 435 0.49 -7.56 3.51
C GLY A 435 -0.01 -6.50 2.55
N THR A 436 0.55 -6.42 1.34
CA THR A 436 0.10 -5.52 0.27
C THR A 436 0.26 -6.14 -1.11
N GLU A 437 -0.71 -5.94 -2.00
CA GLU A 437 -0.81 -6.47 -3.36
C GLU A 437 -1.51 -5.44 -4.27
N HIS A 438 -0.83 -4.35 -4.63
CA HIS A 438 -1.48 -3.27 -5.42
C HIS A 438 -1.81 -3.69 -6.86
N TYR A 439 -0.87 -4.38 -7.50
CA TYR A 439 -0.92 -4.79 -8.92
C TYR A 439 -1.41 -6.22 -9.13
N GLY A 440 -2.07 -6.80 -8.11
CA GLY A 440 -2.56 -8.17 -8.15
C GLY A 440 -1.80 -9.11 -7.23
N GLU A 441 -2.21 -10.38 -7.25
CA GLU A 441 -1.60 -11.39 -6.40
C GLU A 441 -0.15 -11.64 -6.81
N ILE A 442 0.73 -11.78 -5.83
CA ILE A 442 2.16 -12.02 -6.10
C ILE A 442 2.38 -13.28 -6.94
N LYS A 443 1.56 -14.33 -6.73
CA LYS A 443 1.62 -15.58 -7.49
C LYS A 443 1.27 -15.42 -8.98
N ASP A 444 0.46 -14.41 -9.33
CA ASP A 444 0.10 -14.18 -10.73
C ASP A 444 1.22 -13.42 -11.48
N ILE A 445 1.90 -12.51 -10.78
CA ILE A 445 3.05 -11.75 -11.31
C ILE A 445 4.32 -12.63 -11.37
N PHE A 446 4.50 -13.47 -10.36
CA PHE A 446 5.61 -14.41 -10.19
C PHE A 446 5.07 -15.83 -9.99
N PRO A 447 4.60 -16.49 -11.06
CA PRO A 447 4.13 -17.88 -11.00
C PRO A 447 5.22 -18.88 -10.57
N GLU A 448 6.48 -18.45 -10.58
CA GLU A 448 7.62 -19.19 -10.06
C GLU A 448 7.60 -19.33 -8.53
N ILE A 449 6.76 -18.57 -7.82
CA ILE A 449 6.61 -18.66 -6.36
C ILE A 449 5.46 -19.64 -6.04
N PRO A 450 5.75 -20.79 -5.41
CA PRO A 450 4.72 -21.73 -4.99
C PRO A 450 3.74 -21.09 -3.99
N GLU A 451 2.44 -21.37 -4.13
CA GLU A 451 1.40 -20.76 -3.30
C GLU A 451 1.57 -21.06 -1.81
N ASN A 452 2.11 -22.23 -1.45
CA ASN A 452 2.40 -22.59 -0.05
C ASN A 452 3.55 -21.78 0.58
N LYS A 453 4.30 -21.00 -0.21
CA LYS A 453 5.28 -20.04 0.28
C LYS A 453 4.69 -18.64 0.48
N ILE A 454 3.40 -18.42 0.24
CA ILE A 454 2.76 -17.10 0.33
C ILE A 454 1.77 -17.08 1.50
N ASP A 455 2.10 -16.33 2.55
CA ASP A 455 1.22 -16.12 3.70
C ASP A 455 0.66 -14.69 3.66
N LYS A 456 -0.65 -14.55 3.41
CA LYS A 456 -1.33 -13.26 3.44
C LYS A 456 -1.54 -12.80 4.89
N ILE A 457 -1.02 -11.63 5.25
CA ILE A 457 -1.09 -11.09 6.62
C ILE A 457 -1.22 -9.58 6.63
N SER A 458 -2.07 -9.04 7.50
CA SER A 458 -2.15 -7.58 7.68
C SER A 458 -0.79 -7.02 8.11
N SER A 459 -0.32 -5.98 7.39
CA SER A 459 0.98 -5.33 7.64
C SER A 459 1.21 -4.92 9.09
N LYS A 460 0.14 -4.61 9.84
CA LYS A 460 0.18 -4.28 11.28
C LYS A 460 0.64 -5.42 12.19
N TYR A 461 0.59 -6.66 11.71
CA TYR A 461 0.95 -7.87 12.47
C TYR A 461 2.28 -8.50 12.03
N LEU A 462 2.94 -7.98 10.99
CA LEU A 462 4.19 -8.54 10.45
C LEU A 462 5.26 -8.79 11.53
N ASN A 463 5.58 -7.77 12.34
CA ASN A 463 6.58 -7.91 13.40
C ASN A 463 6.21 -9.00 14.42
N LYS A 464 4.93 -9.08 14.79
CA LYS A 464 4.46 -10.11 15.72
C LYS A 464 4.57 -11.51 15.11
N GLU A 465 4.24 -11.64 13.82
CA GLU A 465 4.33 -12.91 13.09
C GLU A 465 5.77 -13.40 12.98
N ILE A 466 6.69 -12.50 12.63
CA ILE A 466 8.14 -12.80 12.53
C ILE A 466 8.67 -13.32 13.87
N LEU A 467 8.40 -12.60 14.96
CA LEU A 467 8.92 -12.96 16.28
C LEU A 467 8.29 -14.26 16.80
N LYS A 468 6.97 -14.45 16.62
CA LYS A 468 6.25 -15.61 17.14
C LYS A 468 6.66 -16.91 16.45
N ASN A 469 6.88 -16.86 15.14
CA ASN A 469 7.23 -18.05 14.35
C ASN A 469 8.75 -18.21 14.14
N ASN A 470 9.56 -17.40 14.83
CA ASN A 470 11.02 -17.50 14.78
C ASN A 470 11.60 -17.33 13.36
N TYR A 471 11.05 -16.39 12.58
CA TYR A 471 11.52 -16.13 11.21
C TYR A 471 12.74 -15.22 11.17
N PHE A 472 13.58 -15.40 10.17
CA PHE A 472 14.65 -14.47 9.81
C PHE A 472 14.16 -13.60 8.64
N ALA A 473 13.79 -12.36 8.93
CA ALA A 473 13.20 -11.45 7.96
C ALA A 473 14.28 -10.65 7.22
N LEU A 474 14.21 -10.66 5.90
CA LEU A 474 15.04 -9.86 5.00
C LEU A 474 14.16 -8.92 4.17
N ARG A 475 14.61 -7.69 3.98
CA ARG A 475 14.06 -6.79 2.96
C ARG A 475 14.88 -6.96 1.69
N VAL A 476 14.18 -7.19 0.58
CA VAL A 476 14.78 -7.21 -0.75
C VAL A 476 14.16 -6.08 -1.55
N GLY A 477 15.00 -5.31 -2.24
CA GLY A 477 14.52 -4.28 -3.14
C GLY A 477 15.54 -3.92 -4.19
N SER A 478 15.05 -3.41 -5.31
CA SER A 478 15.84 -2.66 -6.30
C SER A 478 15.08 -1.37 -6.60
N ASN A 479 15.61 -0.56 -7.51
CA ASN A 479 14.98 0.69 -7.96
C ASN A 479 14.92 0.77 -9.48
N PHE A 480 15.04 -0.37 -10.16
CA PHE A 480 15.05 -0.45 -11.61
C PHE A 480 14.01 -1.44 -12.10
N ILE A 481 13.10 -0.92 -12.91
CA ILE A 481 11.96 -1.63 -13.47
C ILE A 481 12.35 -2.09 -14.88
N THR A 482 12.54 -3.39 -15.02
CA THR A 482 12.81 -4.00 -16.33
C THR A 482 11.56 -4.01 -17.20
N GLU A 483 11.75 -4.13 -18.51
CA GLU A 483 10.64 -4.35 -19.44
C GLU A 483 9.89 -5.64 -19.13
N ASP A 484 10.59 -6.72 -18.77
CA ASP A 484 9.95 -7.99 -18.41
C ASP A 484 9.02 -7.84 -17.20
N LEU A 485 9.46 -7.14 -16.15
CA LEU A 485 8.61 -6.91 -14.98
C LEU A 485 7.38 -6.05 -15.34
N ALA A 486 7.54 -5.00 -16.14
CA ALA A 486 6.42 -4.20 -16.63
C ALA A 486 5.43 -5.04 -17.46
N ASN A 487 5.96 -5.92 -18.33
CA ASN A 487 5.17 -6.84 -19.15
C ASN A 487 4.43 -7.90 -18.32
N ARG A 488 5.05 -8.41 -17.25
CA ARG A 488 4.39 -9.32 -16.28
C ARG A 488 3.15 -8.64 -15.68
N ILE A 489 3.29 -7.40 -15.21
CA ILE A 489 2.15 -6.63 -14.68
C ILE A 489 1.08 -6.42 -15.75
N TYR A 490 1.46 -6.02 -16.97
CA TYR A 490 0.50 -5.84 -18.07
C TYR A 490 -0.26 -7.14 -18.40
N LYS A 491 0.46 -8.27 -18.45
CA LYS A 491 -0.12 -9.58 -18.72
C LYS A 491 -1.14 -9.97 -17.65
N VAL A 492 -0.81 -9.82 -16.36
CA VAL A 492 -1.74 -10.09 -15.25
C VAL A 492 -2.97 -9.18 -15.36
N SER A 493 -2.77 -7.88 -15.60
CA SER A 493 -3.88 -6.94 -15.79
C SER A 493 -4.83 -7.39 -16.91
N ARG A 494 -4.31 -7.81 -18.07
CA ARG A 494 -5.14 -8.33 -19.18
C ARG A 494 -5.86 -9.62 -18.84
N GLN A 495 -5.23 -10.53 -18.08
CA GLN A 495 -5.84 -11.80 -17.68
C GLN A 495 -7.02 -11.60 -16.72
N GLN A 496 -6.96 -10.56 -15.89
CA GLN A 496 -8.00 -10.22 -14.91
C GLN A 496 -9.14 -9.39 -15.51
N ALA A 497 -8.92 -8.80 -16.70
CA ALA A 497 -9.93 -8.03 -17.40
C ALA A 497 -10.96 -8.91 -18.13
N THR A 498 -12.19 -8.41 -18.24
CA THR A 498 -13.23 -9.12 -19.00
C THR A 498 -12.96 -9.02 -20.51
N PRO A 499 -13.31 -10.05 -21.32
CA PRO A 499 -13.18 -9.98 -22.77
C PRO A 499 -13.95 -8.80 -23.39
N GLN A 500 -15.10 -8.44 -22.82
CA GLN A 500 -15.90 -7.30 -23.26
C GLN A 500 -15.14 -5.98 -23.08
N PHE A 501 -14.56 -5.76 -21.89
CA PHE A 501 -13.76 -4.57 -21.62
C PHE A 501 -12.56 -4.48 -22.57
N LEU A 502 -11.82 -5.58 -22.76
CA LEU A 502 -10.69 -5.60 -23.70
C LEU A 502 -11.11 -5.24 -25.13
N SER A 503 -12.23 -5.82 -25.61
CA SER A 503 -12.77 -5.50 -26.94
C SER A 503 -13.23 -4.05 -27.06
N GLU A 504 -13.81 -3.48 -26.00
CA GLU A 504 -14.21 -2.08 -25.96
C GLU A 504 -13.00 -1.15 -26.07
N ILE A 505 -11.98 -1.40 -25.25
CA ILE A 505 -10.72 -0.65 -25.24
C ILE A 505 -10.01 -0.71 -26.60
N GLU A 506 -9.95 -1.89 -27.23
CA GLU A 506 -9.38 -2.05 -28.57
C GLU A 506 -10.20 -1.31 -29.63
N SER A 507 -11.53 -1.25 -29.50
CA SER A 507 -12.41 -0.45 -30.35
C SER A 507 -12.17 1.05 -30.15
N ILE A 508 -12.04 1.52 -28.91
CA ILE A 508 -11.77 2.93 -28.58
C ILE A 508 -10.44 3.37 -29.21
N LYS A 509 -9.38 2.59 -29.03
CA LYS A 509 -8.05 2.86 -29.62
C LYS A 509 -8.12 3.02 -31.14
N LYS A 510 -8.93 2.22 -31.84
CA LYS A 510 -9.08 2.31 -33.31
C LYS A 510 -9.89 3.53 -33.77
N LYS A 511 -10.74 4.09 -32.91
CA LYS A 511 -11.62 5.21 -33.24
C LYS A 511 -10.97 6.57 -33.04
N HIS A 512 -10.01 6.66 -32.13
CA HIS A 512 -9.44 7.92 -31.68
C HIS A 512 -7.99 8.11 -32.09
N PHE A 513 -7.67 9.34 -32.49
CA PHE A 513 -6.30 9.83 -32.53
C PHE A 513 -6.31 11.37 -32.40
N PRO A 514 -5.52 11.94 -31.48
CA PRO A 514 -4.84 11.24 -30.40
C PRO A 514 -5.83 10.78 -29.31
N LEU A 515 -5.54 9.66 -28.65
CA LEU A 515 -6.14 9.30 -27.37
C LEU A 515 -5.25 9.87 -26.25
N LEU A 516 -5.63 11.05 -25.75
CA LEU A 516 -4.90 11.81 -24.74
C LEU A 516 -5.36 11.42 -23.33
N LEU A 517 -4.44 10.97 -22.48
CA LEU A 517 -4.71 10.80 -21.05
C LEU A 517 -4.28 12.04 -20.27
N VAL A 518 -5.16 12.57 -19.42
CA VAL A 518 -4.85 13.64 -18.48
C VAL A 518 -5.02 13.13 -17.05
N THR A 519 -4.07 13.43 -16.17
CA THR A 519 -4.23 13.10 -14.74
C THR A 519 -4.82 14.28 -13.98
N ILE A 520 -5.77 14.01 -13.09
CA ILE A 520 -6.31 14.98 -12.13
C ILE A 520 -5.82 14.67 -10.72
N ARG A 521 -5.64 15.72 -9.92
CA ARG A 521 -5.16 15.60 -8.54
C ARG A 521 -5.70 16.74 -7.70
N LEU A 522 -6.37 16.41 -6.59
CA LEU A 522 -7.05 17.38 -5.72
C LEU A 522 -6.54 17.43 -4.28
N ASP A 523 -5.57 16.58 -3.95
CA ASP A 523 -5.05 16.49 -2.59
C ASP A 523 -3.84 17.41 -2.40
N THR A 524 -2.70 17.08 -3.02
CA THR A 524 -1.42 17.79 -2.86
C THR A 524 -0.82 18.05 -4.22
N ARG A 525 0.10 19.02 -4.38
CA ARG A 525 0.62 19.38 -5.71
C ARG A 525 -0.49 19.58 -6.74
N VAL A 526 -1.55 20.26 -6.34
CA VAL A 526 -2.70 20.54 -7.20
C VAL A 526 -2.30 21.64 -8.18
N TRP A 527 -2.51 21.40 -9.48
CA TRP A 527 -2.56 22.45 -10.48
C TRP A 527 -3.92 23.14 -10.34
N ILE A 528 -3.95 24.37 -9.83
CA ILE A 528 -5.21 24.98 -9.38
C ILE A 528 -6.18 25.30 -10.52
N SER A 529 -5.67 25.63 -11.70
CA SER A 529 -6.50 25.88 -12.89
C SER A 529 -6.74 24.64 -13.74
N GLN A 530 -6.45 23.42 -13.23
CA GLN A 530 -6.46 22.18 -14.03
C GLN A 530 -7.75 21.93 -14.80
N ILE A 531 -8.94 22.23 -14.23
CA ILE A 531 -10.21 21.99 -14.92
C ILE A 531 -10.30 22.83 -16.19
N ASN A 532 -10.18 24.16 -16.05
CA ASN A 532 -10.23 25.08 -17.19
C ASN A 532 -9.05 24.86 -18.15
N GLY A 533 -7.86 24.59 -17.62
CA GLY A 533 -6.67 24.32 -18.41
C GLY A 533 -6.83 23.06 -19.27
N ILE A 534 -7.30 21.94 -18.71
CA ILE A 534 -7.58 20.70 -19.44
C ILE A 534 -8.65 20.96 -20.53
N VAL A 535 -9.73 21.65 -20.19
CA VAL A 535 -10.80 21.98 -21.16
C VAL A 535 -10.26 22.80 -22.33
N ASN A 536 -9.45 23.83 -22.05
CA ASN A 536 -8.85 24.68 -23.09
C ASN A 536 -7.88 23.90 -23.98
N ILE A 537 -7.00 23.09 -23.39
CA ILE A 537 -6.06 22.23 -24.12
C ILE A 537 -6.81 21.31 -25.06
N VAL A 538 -7.83 20.59 -24.55
CA VAL A 538 -8.57 19.58 -25.32
C VAL A 538 -9.40 20.22 -26.43
N LYS A 539 -10.08 21.35 -26.16
CA LYS A 539 -10.80 22.11 -27.20
C LYS A 539 -9.87 22.53 -28.32
N LYS A 540 -8.69 23.07 -27.95
CA LYS A 540 -7.73 23.56 -28.94
C LYS A 540 -7.14 22.43 -29.78
N LEU A 541 -6.77 21.31 -29.15
CA LEU A 541 -6.30 20.12 -29.88
C LEU A 541 -7.38 19.52 -30.79
N ALA A 542 -8.66 19.60 -30.42
CA ALA A 542 -9.76 19.07 -31.24
C ALA A 542 -9.94 19.83 -32.56
N GLU A 543 -9.47 21.09 -32.68
CA GLU A 543 -9.50 21.86 -33.92
C GLU A 543 -8.62 21.21 -35.00
N ASP A 544 -7.44 20.72 -34.62
CA ASP A 544 -6.49 20.05 -35.53
C ASP A 544 -6.68 18.53 -35.59
N PHE A 545 -7.21 17.93 -34.50
CA PHE A 545 -7.39 16.49 -34.36
C PHE A 545 -8.85 16.16 -34.02
N PRO A 546 -9.77 16.15 -35.02
CA PRO A 546 -11.21 16.02 -34.79
C PRO A 546 -11.65 14.66 -34.22
N LYS A 547 -10.75 13.66 -34.22
CA LYS A 547 -10.98 12.34 -33.62
C LYS A 547 -10.33 12.18 -32.24
N ILE A 548 -9.88 13.27 -31.61
CA ILE A 548 -9.31 13.23 -30.26
C ILE A 548 -10.27 12.53 -29.28
N GLY A 549 -9.72 11.69 -28.41
CA GLY A 549 -10.42 11.15 -27.25
C GLY A 549 -9.70 11.56 -25.97
N LEU A 550 -10.46 11.93 -24.94
CA LEU A 550 -9.92 12.30 -23.63
C LEU A 550 -10.11 11.16 -22.63
N VAL A 551 -9.03 10.71 -22.00
CA VAL A 551 -9.06 9.79 -20.86
C VAL A 551 -8.71 10.59 -19.60
N ILE A 552 -9.57 10.56 -18.58
CA ILE A 552 -9.32 11.26 -17.31
C ILE A 552 -8.93 10.24 -16.26
N ASP A 553 -7.69 10.34 -15.76
CA ASP A 553 -7.14 9.46 -14.74
C ASP A 553 -6.97 10.17 -13.38
N GLY A 554 -7.26 9.45 -12.31
CA GLY A 554 -7.13 9.96 -10.93
C GLY A 554 -6.71 8.84 -9.98
N PHE A 555 -7.37 8.76 -8.85
CA PHE A 555 -7.16 7.71 -7.86
C PHE A 555 -7.56 6.34 -8.44
N SER A 556 -6.65 5.37 -8.37
CA SER A 556 -6.91 3.98 -8.80
C SER A 556 -7.01 3.05 -7.60
N LEU A 557 -7.95 2.12 -7.65
CA LEU A 557 -8.15 1.10 -6.63
C LEU A 557 -7.06 0.00 -6.74
N PRO A 558 -6.48 -0.43 -5.61
CA PRO A 558 -5.59 -1.59 -5.61
C PRO A 558 -6.36 -2.88 -5.92
N CYS A 559 -5.66 -3.86 -6.49
CA CYS A 559 -6.28 -5.09 -6.97
C CYS A 559 -6.34 -6.22 -5.94
N GLY A 560 -5.51 -6.16 -4.89
CA GLY A 560 -5.41 -7.18 -3.86
C GLY A 560 -5.42 -6.64 -2.43
N LEU A 561 -4.88 -7.42 -1.51
CA LEU A 561 -4.79 -7.06 -0.10
C LEU A 561 -4.04 -5.73 0.08
N VAL A 562 -4.58 -4.77 0.81
CA VAL A 562 -3.86 -3.52 1.14
C VAL A 562 -4.24 -2.99 2.53
N GLY A 563 -3.30 -2.29 3.18
CA GLY A 563 -3.53 -1.54 4.41
C GLY A 563 -4.14 -0.15 4.21
N LEU A 564 -4.96 0.03 3.17
CA LEU A 564 -5.51 1.33 2.76
C LEU A 564 -6.78 1.70 3.55
N SER A 565 -6.97 3.00 3.83
CA SER A 565 -8.25 3.51 4.34
C SER A 565 -9.26 3.65 3.20
N TRP A 566 -10.26 2.76 3.15
CA TRP A 566 -11.32 2.81 2.15
C TRP A 566 -12.15 4.10 2.19
N TYR A 567 -12.37 4.66 3.38
CA TYR A 567 -13.05 5.95 3.53
C TYR A 567 -12.28 7.09 2.86
N TRP A 568 -10.95 7.12 3.06
CA TRP A 568 -10.10 8.12 2.42
C TRP A 568 -10.06 7.93 0.89
N ALA A 569 -9.87 6.70 0.43
CA ALA A 569 -9.87 6.37 -1.00
C ALA A 569 -11.18 6.80 -1.67
N GLN A 570 -12.33 6.50 -1.05
CA GLN A 570 -13.65 6.92 -1.54
C GLN A 570 -13.76 8.45 -1.59
N LYS A 571 -13.24 9.18 -0.58
CA LYS A 571 -13.25 10.65 -0.59
C LYS A 571 -12.39 11.25 -1.69
N CYS A 572 -11.26 10.64 -2.02
CA CYS A 572 -10.44 11.05 -3.16
C CYS A 572 -11.19 10.81 -4.48
N ILE A 573 -11.73 9.60 -4.67
CA ILE A 573 -12.52 9.23 -5.86
C ILE A 573 -13.72 10.17 -6.04
N GLU A 574 -14.52 10.38 -5.00
CA GLU A 574 -15.68 11.28 -5.05
C GLU A 574 -15.33 12.67 -5.56
N LYS A 575 -14.24 13.27 -5.04
CA LYS A 575 -13.81 14.61 -5.46
C LYS A 575 -13.30 14.63 -6.90
N GLU A 576 -12.49 13.65 -7.27
CA GLU A 576 -11.89 13.57 -8.60
C GLU A 576 -12.93 13.23 -9.67
N THR A 577 -13.91 12.37 -9.39
CA THR A 577 -15.06 12.14 -10.26
C THR A 577 -15.89 13.41 -10.46
N GLN A 578 -16.08 14.24 -9.43
CA GLN A 578 -16.77 15.53 -9.62
C GLN A 578 -16.00 16.47 -10.54
N ALA A 579 -14.67 16.56 -10.40
CA ALA A 579 -13.84 17.34 -11.32
C ALA A 579 -13.90 16.81 -12.77
N SER A 580 -13.91 15.48 -12.93
CA SER A 580 -14.09 14.83 -14.24
C SER A 580 -15.44 15.17 -14.88
N LEU A 581 -16.54 15.12 -14.11
CA LEU A 581 -17.87 15.53 -14.57
C LEU A 581 -17.92 17.01 -14.96
N GLU A 582 -17.25 17.87 -14.20
CA GLU A 582 -17.14 19.30 -14.52
C GLU A 582 -16.40 19.51 -15.84
N ILE A 583 -15.25 18.87 -16.04
CA ILE A 583 -14.51 18.89 -17.31
C ILE A 583 -15.40 18.41 -18.46
N ARG A 584 -16.12 17.29 -18.28
CA ARG A 584 -17.06 16.77 -19.29
C ARG A 584 -18.15 17.78 -19.63
N SER A 585 -18.70 18.49 -18.64
CA SER A 585 -19.79 19.44 -18.86
C SER A 585 -19.36 20.69 -19.65
N LEU A 586 -18.07 21.03 -19.59
CA LEU A 586 -17.48 22.18 -20.27
C LEU A 586 -16.96 21.88 -21.68
N LEU A 587 -16.86 20.59 -22.05
CA LEU A 587 -16.42 20.13 -23.37
C LEU A 587 -17.60 19.96 -24.34
N PRO A 588 -17.40 20.18 -25.66
CA PRO A 588 -18.38 19.81 -26.68
C PRO A 588 -18.76 18.33 -26.61
N ALA A 589 -20.02 18.01 -26.94
CA ALA A 589 -20.54 16.66 -26.80
C ALA A 589 -19.80 15.65 -27.69
N GLU A 590 -19.26 16.12 -28.81
CA GLU A 590 -18.54 15.39 -29.86
C GLU A 590 -17.17 14.88 -29.40
N ILE A 591 -16.56 15.52 -28.41
CA ILE A 591 -15.27 15.07 -27.84
C ILE A 591 -15.58 13.99 -26.82
N PRO A 592 -15.29 12.70 -27.06
CA PRO A 592 -15.56 11.66 -26.08
C PRO A 592 -14.62 11.77 -24.88
N VAL A 593 -15.19 11.54 -23.70
CA VAL A 593 -14.46 11.54 -22.42
C VAL A 593 -14.66 10.18 -21.77
N TYR A 594 -13.55 9.53 -21.42
CA TYR A 594 -13.48 8.26 -20.73
C TYR A 594 -12.95 8.51 -19.32
N ASP A 595 -13.84 8.50 -18.33
CA ASP A 595 -13.49 8.67 -16.93
C ASP A 595 -13.03 7.32 -16.35
N ILE A 596 -11.77 7.26 -15.89
CA ILE A 596 -11.20 6.07 -15.26
C ILE A 596 -10.86 6.29 -13.78
N VAL A 597 -11.36 7.37 -13.17
CA VAL A 597 -11.23 7.62 -11.73
C VAL A 597 -11.94 6.51 -10.96
N GLY A 598 -11.25 5.93 -9.97
CA GLY A 598 -11.77 4.80 -9.19
C GLY A 598 -11.70 3.44 -9.92
N SER A 599 -11.16 3.38 -11.14
CA SER A 599 -10.86 2.10 -11.80
C SER A 599 -9.82 1.30 -11.00
N THR A 600 -9.82 -0.01 -11.18
CA THR A 600 -8.77 -0.87 -10.62
C THR A 600 -7.42 -0.59 -11.28
N LEU A 601 -6.32 -0.87 -10.60
CA LEU A 601 -4.99 -0.79 -11.22
C LEU A 601 -4.85 -1.74 -12.42
N TYR A 602 -5.61 -2.84 -12.50
CA TYR A 602 -5.66 -3.68 -13.71
C TYR A 602 -6.21 -2.90 -14.91
N GLU A 603 -7.38 -2.29 -14.77
CA GLU A 603 -8.00 -1.48 -15.83
C GLU A 603 -7.15 -0.26 -16.18
N ASN A 604 -6.62 0.44 -15.18
CA ASN A 604 -5.73 1.58 -15.39
C ASN A 604 -4.48 1.20 -16.20
N VAL A 605 -3.83 0.07 -15.87
CA VAL A 605 -2.68 -0.42 -16.62
C VAL A 605 -3.07 -0.71 -18.08
N ILE A 606 -4.25 -1.27 -18.34
CA ILE A 606 -4.73 -1.52 -19.71
C ILE A 606 -4.95 -0.21 -20.46
N TRP A 607 -5.61 0.77 -19.84
CA TRP A 607 -5.80 2.11 -20.39
C TRP A 607 -4.47 2.78 -20.76
N ASN A 608 -3.49 2.74 -19.86
CA ASN A 608 -2.18 3.34 -20.08
C ASN A 608 -1.45 2.74 -21.30
N HIS A 609 -1.71 1.49 -21.69
CA HIS A 609 -1.11 0.88 -22.87
C HIS A 609 -1.77 1.29 -24.19
N VAL A 610 -3.04 1.72 -24.17
CA VAL A 610 -3.77 2.06 -25.40
C VAL A 610 -3.73 3.53 -25.77
N ILE A 611 -3.45 4.42 -24.82
CA ILE A 611 -3.29 5.85 -25.07
C ILE A 611 -2.10 6.12 -25.99
N ASP A 612 -2.13 7.27 -26.67
CA ASP A 612 -1.03 7.71 -27.53
C ASP A 612 -0.02 8.55 -26.74
N LEU A 613 -0.51 9.41 -25.85
CA LEU A 613 0.29 10.30 -25.01
C LEU A 613 -0.45 10.71 -23.75
N TYR A 614 0.27 11.34 -22.81
CA TYR A 614 -0.31 11.85 -21.58
C TYR A 614 0.10 13.29 -21.23
N LEU A 615 -0.72 13.93 -20.40
CA LEU A 615 -0.40 15.12 -19.61
C LEU A 615 -0.60 14.77 -18.13
N ALA A 616 0.47 14.85 -17.32
CA ALA A 616 0.37 14.38 -15.93
C ALA A 616 1.10 15.26 -14.92
N GLN A 617 0.58 15.31 -13.68
CA GLN A 617 1.35 15.84 -12.55
C GLN A 617 2.52 14.89 -12.24
N HIS A 618 3.69 15.46 -11.96
CA HIS A 618 4.85 14.70 -11.54
C HIS A 618 4.58 13.86 -10.26
N GLY A 619 5.10 12.62 -10.24
CA GLY A 619 5.02 11.67 -9.13
C GLY A 619 4.09 10.50 -9.44
N SER A 620 3.44 9.94 -8.41
CA SER A 620 2.71 8.67 -8.50
C SER A 620 1.69 8.60 -9.65
N ALA A 621 1.00 9.70 -9.96
CA ALA A 621 0.06 9.76 -11.08
C ALA A 621 0.76 9.48 -12.42
N GLN A 622 1.85 10.21 -12.71
CA GLN A 622 2.67 9.96 -13.89
C GLN A 622 3.36 8.59 -13.86
N HIS A 623 3.85 8.13 -12.70
CA HIS A 623 4.55 6.85 -12.59
C HIS A 623 3.69 5.65 -13.02
N LYS A 624 2.35 5.69 -12.85
CA LYS A 624 1.44 4.65 -13.38
C LYS A 624 1.56 4.47 -14.89
N ILE A 625 1.85 5.56 -15.60
CA ILE A 625 1.90 5.62 -17.06
C ILE A 625 3.34 5.41 -17.53
N GLY A 626 4.27 6.23 -17.04
CA GLY A 626 5.68 6.21 -17.46
C GLY A 626 6.40 4.92 -17.10
N TRP A 627 6.20 4.37 -15.89
CA TRP A 627 6.92 3.16 -15.47
C TRP A 627 6.31 1.84 -15.94
N ILE A 628 5.10 1.86 -16.50
CA ILE A 628 4.44 0.63 -16.94
C ILE A 628 4.31 0.65 -18.46
N ALA A 629 3.50 1.56 -18.98
CA ALA A 629 3.20 1.63 -20.42
C ALA A 629 4.25 2.40 -21.23
N ASN A 630 5.17 3.11 -20.56
CA ASN A 630 6.28 3.84 -21.17
C ASN A 630 5.83 4.78 -22.31
N LYS A 631 4.76 5.55 -22.08
CA LYS A 631 4.19 6.43 -23.11
C LYS A 631 4.91 7.78 -23.16
N PRO A 632 4.98 8.45 -24.31
CA PRO A 632 5.43 9.82 -24.38
C PRO A 632 4.41 10.73 -23.67
N GLY A 633 4.88 11.80 -23.04
CA GLY A 633 3.97 12.74 -22.38
C GLY A 633 4.62 14.01 -21.89
N VAL A 634 3.77 14.91 -21.41
CA VAL A 634 4.15 16.18 -20.80
C VAL A 634 3.91 16.10 -19.29
N ILE A 635 4.88 16.54 -18.51
CA ILE A 635 4.81 16.55 -17.04
C ILE A 635 4.88 17.97 -16.49
N HIS A 636 4.08 18.23 -15.47
CA HIS A 636 4.06 19.52 -14.78
C HIS A 636 4.12 19.33 -13.26
N THR A 637 4.67 20.32 -12.55
CA THR A 637 4.92 20.23 -11.11
C THR A 637 5.08 21.62 -10.47
N ASN A 638 5.27 21.68 -9.14
CA ASN A 638 5.58 22.93 -8.45
C ASN A 638 7.09 23.24 -8.49
N LYS A 639 7.46 24.50 -8.23
CA LYS A 639 8.87 24.95 -8.20
C LYS A 639 9.74 24.12 -7.26
N SER A 640 9.25 23.80 -6.06
CA SER A 640 10.03 23.02 -5.08
C SER A 640 10.38 21.61 -5.57
N THR A 641 9.53 20.97 -6.38
CA THR A 641 9.81 19.66 -6.97
C THR A 641 10.68 19.83 -8.21
N PHE A 642 10.47 20.89 -8.99
CA PHE A 642 11.30 21.22 -10.15
C PHE A 642 12.77 21.40 -9.75
N SER A 643 13.04 22.18 -8.69
CA SER A 643 14.38 22.43 -8.18
C SER A 643 14.99 21.25 -7.41
N ALA A 644 14.38 20.06 -7.45
CA ALA A 644 14.86 18.84 -6.79
C ALA A 644 15.18 17.74 -7.82
N PRO A 645 16.37 17.75 -8.45
CA PRO A 645 16.72 16.82 -9.54
C PRO A 645 16.57 15.35 -9.17
N HIS A 646 16.84 14.98 -7.92
CA HIS A 646 16.67 13.62 -7.41
C HIS A 646 15.21 13.15 -7.39
N LEU A 647 14.23 14.06 -7.35
CA LEU A 647 12.81 13.71 -7.46
C LEU A 647 12.38 13.56 -8.93
N LEU A 648 12.88 14.42 -9.82
CA LEU A 648 12.54 14.42 -11.24
C LEU A 648 13.17 13.24 -11.99
N SER A 649 14.44 12.95 -11.71
CA SER A 649 15.19 11.90 -12.39
C SER A 649 14.55 10.51 -12.26
N VAL A 650 13.73 10.26 -11.23
CA VAL A 650 13.04 8.97 -11.06
C VAL A 650 12.03 8.71 -12.19
N THR A 651 11.56 9.75 -12.88
CA THR A 651 10.66 9.58 -14.04
C THR A 651 11.31 8.86 -15.21
N THR A 652 12.63 8.99 -15.37
CA THR A 652 13.40 8.41 -16.49
C THR A 652 14.38 7.31 -16.05
N THR A 653 14.94 7.42 -14.85
CA THR A 653 15.98 6.49 -14.37
C THR A 653 15.44 5.21 -13.74
N ALA A 654 14.17 5.18 -13.36
CA ALA A 654 13.59 4.02 -12.69
C ALA A 654 13.21 2.88 -13.64
N LYS A 655 13.22 3.10 -14.96
CA LYS A 655 12.75 2.12 -15.95
C LYS A 655 13.74 1.91 -17.11
N GLU A 656 13.86 0.66 -17.52
CA GLU A 656 14.55 0.25 -18.75
C GLU A 656 13.90 0.87 -20.00
N ASN A 657 14.74 1.40 -20.90
CA ASN A 657 14.35 2.06 -22.15
C ASN A 657 13.26 3.14 -21.96
N SER A 658 13.35 3.89 -20.85
CA SER A 658 12.36 4.91 -20.53
C SER A 658 12.28 5.99 -21.61
N ILE A 659 11.06 6.34 -22.03
CA ILE A 659 10.81 7.52 -22.84
C ILE A 659 10.79 8.73 -21.91
N GLU A 660 11.68 9.70 -22.18
CA GLU A 660 11.77 10.92 -21.38
C GLU A 660 10.55 11.82 -21.63
N PRO A 661 9.76 12.14 -20.59
CA PRO A 661 8.66 13.08 -20.74
C PRO A 661 9.16 14.52 -20.82
N ILE A 662 8.41 15.36 -21.53
CA ILE A 662 8.69 16.80 -21.62
C ILE A 662 8.26 17.45 -20.30
N LEU A 663 9.21 18.01 -19.56
CA LEU A 663 8.92 18.77 -18.34
C LEU A 663 8.61 20.24 -18.66
N ILE A 664 7.51 20.75 -18.12
CA ILE A 664 7.18 22.18 -18.24
C ILE A 664 8.28 23.03 -17.57
N PRO A 665 8.88 24.00 -18.30
CA PRO A 665 9.94 24.85 -17.78
C PRO A 665 9.53 25.67 -16.55
N GLU A 666 10.50 25.98 -15.68
CA GLU A 666 10.26 26.66 -14.39
C GLU A 666 9.60 28.03 -14.54
N GLU A 667 9.95 28.78 -15.59
CA GLU A 667 9.42 30.10 -15.91
C GLU A 667 7.91 30.09 -16.16
N HIS A 668 7.34 28.92 -16.46
CA HIS A 668 5.91 28.72 -16.70
C HIS A 668 5.17 28.13 -15.49
N ILE A 669 5.87 27.88 -14.38
CA ILE A 669 5.30 27.42 -13.11
C ILE A 669 5.06 28.62 -12.20
N ILE A 670 3.79 28.85 -11.86
CA ILE A 670 3.35 29.97 -11.01
C ILE A 670 3.21 29.45 -9.57
N ALA A 671 3.96 30.05 -8.66
CA ALA A 671 3.81 29.79 -7.23
C ALA A 671 2.60 30.58 -6.69
N LEU A 672 1.85 29.97 -5.77
CA LEU A 672 0.69 30.62 -5.15
C LEU A 672 1.12 31.42 -3.93
N GLU A 673 0.48 32.58 -3.71
CA GLU A 673 0.71 33.41 -2.52
C GLU A 673 0.26 32.69 -1.23
N GLU A 674 -0.85 31.96 -1.29
CA GLU A 674 -1.34 31.15 -0.18
C GLU A 674 -0.97 29.67 -0.33
N ILE A 675 -0.15 29.17 0.60
CA ILE A 675 0.24 27.76 0.69
C ILE A 675 -0.98 26.90 1.06
N HIS A 676 -1.66 26.36 0.06
CA HIS A 676 -2.72 25.39 0.27
C HIS A 676 -2.14 23.97 0.42
N LYS A 677 -2.31 23.39 1.62
CA LYS A 677 -2.00 21.99 1.94
C LYS A 677 -3.21 21.33 2.60
N PRO A 678 -3.54 20.06 2.30
CA PRO A 678 -4.59 19.31 3.00
C PRO A 678 -4.35 19.22 4.50
N ASN A 679 -3.08 19.16 4.90
CA ASN A 679 -2.66 19.11 6.28
C ASN A 679 -1.82 20.35 6.59
N LYS A 680 -2.38 21.26 7.39
CA LYS A 680 -1.70 22.49 7.83
C LYS A 680 -0.40 22.23 8.60
N ASN A 681 -0.22 21.02 9.14
CA ASN A 681 0.99 20.62 9.86
C ASN A 681 2.08 20.01 8.93
N ASP A 682 1.79 19.81 7.65
CA ASP A 682 2.77 19.27 6.70
C ASP A 682 3.72 20.36 6.20
N LYS A 683 4.98 20.28 6.65
CA LYS A 683 6.02 21.28 6.32
C LYS A 683 6.72 21.02 4.99
N ARG A 684 6.38 19.94 4.28
CA ARG A 684 7.02 19.58 3.00
C ARG A 684 6.64 20.59 1.91
N LYS A 685 7.64 21.25 1.30
CA LYS A 685 7.45 22.23 0.23
C LYS A 685 7.12 21.58 -1.11
N ASN A 686 7.66 20.40 -1.36
CA ASN A 686 7.39 19.63 -2.58
C ASN A 686 5.93 19.13 -2.69
N LEU A 687 5.05 19.40 -1.72
CA LEU A 687 3.62 19.08 -1.78
C LEU A 687 2.71 20.28 -2.05
N GLU A 688 3.29 21.46 -2.25
CA GLU A 688 2.56 22.71 -2.43
C GLU A 688 1.82 22.76 -3.77
N ASN A 689 0.63 23.35 -3.74
CA ASN A 689 -0.15 23.62 -4.94
C ASN A 689 0.52 24.72 -5.77
N TYR A 690 0.21 24.75 -7.05
CA TYR A 690 0.83 25.65 -8.01
C TYR A 690 -0.16 25.93 -9.15
N ASP A 691 0.17 26.91 -9.97
CA ASP A 691 -0.48 27.10 -11.26
C ASP A 691 0.51 26.95 -12.41
N CYS A 692 0.01 26.71 -13.62
CA CYS A 692 0.81 26.62 -14.84
C CYS A 692 0.00 27.14 -16.02
N ASN A 693 0.68 27.78 -16.97
CA ASN A 693 0.03 28.22 -18.20
C ASN A 693 -0.31 27.03 -19.10
N TRP A 694 -1.61 26.81 -19.33
CA TRP A 694 -2.12 25.72 -20.16
C TRP A 694 -1.69 25.83 -21.63
N GLU A 695 -1.44 27.04 -22.15
CA GLU A 695 -1.00 27.25 -23.54
C GLU A 695 0.38 26.62 -23.79
N ILE A 696 1.26 26.66 -22.79
CA ILE A 696 2.58 26.03 -22.86
C ILE A 696 2.43 24.51 -22.88
N MET A 697 1.57 23.95 -22.02
CA MET A 697 1.29 22.51 -22.03
C MET A 697 0.68 22.07 -23.37
N TYR A 698 -0.25 22.85 -23.90
CA TYR A 698 -0.84 22.64 -25.22
C TYR A 698 0.24 22.59 -26.31
N ASN A 699 1.13 23.58 -26.36
CA ASN A 699 2.18 23.66 -27.38
C ASN A 699 3.10 22.44 -27.36
N GLU A 700 3.50 21.99 -26.17
CA GLU A 700 4.34 20.79 -26.02
C GLU A 700 3.58 19.50 -26.40
N LEU A 701 2.31 19.39 -26.01
CA LEU A 701 1.45 18.28 -26.44
C LEU A 701 1.28 18.25 -27.96
N PHE A 702 1.01 19.40 -28.59
CA PHE A 702 0.81 19.51 -30.03
C PHE A 702 2.06 19.06 -30.80
N LYS A 703 3.24 19.55 -30.41
CA LYS A 703 4.53 19.10 -30.98
C LYS A 703 4.72 17.59 -30.82
N LEU A 704 4.34 17.04 -29.67
CA LEU A 704 4.47 15.62 -29.38
C LEU A 704 3.52 14.77 -30.24
N ILE A 705 2.26 15.20 -30.40
CA ILE A 705 1.28 14.54 -31.27
C ILE A 705 1.77 14.52 -32.72
N GLN A 706 2.31 15.64 -33.22
CA GLN A 706 2.89 15.69 -34.57
C GLN A 706 4.04 14.70 -34.76
N LYS A 707 4.89 14.51 -33.74
CA LYS A 707 5.98 13.52 -33.78
C LYS A 707 5.48 12.08 -33.74
N ILE A 708 4.34 11.81 -33.08
CA ILE A 708 3.74 10.46 -33.01
C ILE A 708 3.00 10.13 -34.32
N ASN A 709 2.44 11.14 -35.00
CA ASN A 709 1.69 10.98 -36.24
C ASN A 709 2.59 10.79 -37.49
N ASN A 710 3.84 11.24 -37.42
CA ASN A 710 4.86 11.07 -38.46
C ASN A 710 5.67 9.80 -38.21
#